data_AF-A0AAV6CDI0-F1
#
_entry.id   AF-A0AAV6CDI0-F1
#
_cell.length_a   1.000
_cell.length_b   1.000
_cell.length_c   1.000
_cell.angle_alpha   90.00
_cell.angle_beta   90.00
_cell.angle_gamma   90.00
#
_symmetry.space_group_name_H-M   'P 1'
#
loop_
_entity.id
_entity.type
_entity.pdbx_description
1 polymer ?
#
loop_
_entity_poly.entity_id
_entity_poly.type
_entity_poly.pdbx_seq_one_letter_code
_entity_poly.pdbx_strand_id
1 'polypeptide(L)'
;MKGLLLPLLLGAAISAGAADPKDYTPVNALLREHCVDCHSSADTEGGLILESHAALMKGGDSGPALAPGKASESLLVKFIEGFEVEGKKKIMPPGKREKLKPEQIAVIRAWIDAGAPAPTNDVPVGVAIPKIEPRVKPASSINAIAYHASKNLLALARPDAVELRSPETRAVVRKLPAAEGNTLAVAFGMDGSQLYVGGGLGGVGGEIRFYNVNDGKLTRTIQSHGDTVYSLAVSPDGKLLASGSYDQTIKIWNTETGAEVRTLSGHNGCVYAVAFRQDGKILASASADRTVKLWDVQTGERRDTLSQPLKEVFALAFSPDGKRLAAGGVDNRIRIWSISEKATETTNPLLLSTFAHEGAILRLAFSDDGQLLTSSADDKTVKLWEGEELKPKLSFEKQNDWPAALAYVGKAKALAVGRIDGGLELYSVESGQPLPLPMPEALSLKPRGIQTGISATVKISGKNLGAVTNAISNHDKLKVTLVEDGRTEQSVSIEARAENDLPRGSYEISLGSPRGQTAKLKLFVDHPTHVYDHEPSASEPAALPLVFWGAHEKAGAVDSFEFNAEANTTLVFEGSARSLGSKAQLVLTLKDATGKTIAVARKFDASPDPLLAHHFTAAGRYTLEASELTPAGSAEHFYRVTAGALPFVTGAYPLAAKVGVESAFTLIGHNLGTNTTVKFAPTREGEFELPLKDMTLRSKGAIKLLATSGEALAEQEPNNGISESASLKIGSVVSGSFAKQGDADVYSFEAAAGQRLILETHAERLGSPADTRIEILGKDGKPVERLLLQAVRDSAVTFRPMDSVQPGVRLVNWEEMDLREYIYMQGDVMRKFRMPQGPDSDSLMFTLNGKRRAYFDTTATAHALDEPAYVVVPHAPGAKLPSNGLPVFPVHFENDDAGERDRGADSKLHFTAPAAGIYYARVTEARNAHGERHAYALNLREARPDFAVTLNPREMTIPEGSGQSFTVSAQRFDGFEEAIRVDVENMPAGFVISTPVIIEAGHTEARGTIVALPGAKNSTSAIKLHASARIDGAETRKEVAGFTKLNVGAKPKLLVTMLPAQPEAKAVAAGAVMSTNEPLTIIIAPGSTVPAMLKVERNGYDDLITFSVDNLPHGVIVDNIGLNGVLIPKGENEREIFITAAKWVEEMDRLCFAIESQAGRQTSRPVMLKVRRGGRSDRQISQITAD
;
A
#
# COMPACT_ATOMS: atom_id res chain seq x y z
N MET A 1 -38.00 22.63 -18.54
CA MET A 1 -39.47 22.55 -18.66
C MET A 1 -40.10 23.46 -17.61
N LYS A 2 -41.14 24.18 -18.04
CA LYS A 2 -42.11 25.05 -17.36
C LYS A 2 -42.18 25.00 -15.83
N GLY A 3 -42.34 26.19 -15.23
CA GLY A 3 -42.77 26.34 -13.84
C GLY A 3 -42.86 27.81 -13.42
N LEU A 4 -43.82 28.53 -14.00
CA LEU A 4 -44.27 29.86 -13.59
C LEU A 4 -44.68 29.85 -12.10
N LEU A 5 -44.23 30.82 -11.31
CA LEU A 5 -44.95 31.29 -10.11
C LEU A 5 -44.41 32.68 -9.72
N LEU A 6 -45.11 33.71 -10.20
CA LEU A 6 -45.20 35.01 -9.52
C LEU A 6 -46.30 34.85 -8.44
N PRO A 7 -46.17 35.48 -7.26
CA PRO A 7 -47.04 36.64 -7.08
C PRO A 7 -46.46 37.80 -6.24
N LEU A 8 -46.96 38.99 -6.59
CA LEU A 8 -47.26 40.14 -5.75
C LEU A 8 -46.14 40.75 -4.88
N LEU A 9 -45.48 41.77 -5.42
CA LEU A 9 -45.09 42.94 -4.63
C LEU A 9 -46.03 44.09 -5.01
N LEU A 10 -46.84 44.50 -4.03
CA LEU A 10 -47.71 45.67 -4.11
C LEU A 10 -46.89 46.89 -4.56
N GLY A 11 -47.19 47.39 -5.76
CA GLY A 11 -46.91 48.78 -6.09
C GLY A 11 -47.85 49.65 -5.26
N ALA A 12 -47.37 50.17 -4.14
CA ALA A 12 -47.99 51.34 -3.54
C ALA A 12 -47.72 52.53 -4.47
N ALA A 13 -48.68 52.81 -5.35
CA ALA A 13 -48.80 54.10 -5.98
C ALA A 13 -48.95 55.13 -4.85
N ILE A 14 -47.92 55.95 -4.63
CA ILE A 14 -48.10 57.18 -3.85
C ILE A 14 -49.00 58.06 -4.72
N SER A 15 -50.30 58.04 -4.42
CA SER A 15 -51.21 59.09 -4.86
C SER A 15 -50.67 60.41 -4.32
N ALA A 16 -50.50 61.40 -5.20
CA ALA A 16 -50.21 62.78 -4.82
C ALA A 16 -51.40 63.37 -4.02
N GLY A 17 -51.53 62.98 -2.76
CA GLY A 17 -52.18 63.78 -1.73
C GLY A 17 -51.11 64.74 -1.20
N ALA A 18 -51.47 66.01 -1.04
CA ALA A 18 -50.55 67.05 -0.58
C ALA A 18 -49.85 66.62 0.71
N ALA A 19 -48.59 66.20 0.61
CA ALA A 19 -47.76 65.86 1.76
C ALA A 19 -47.69 67.09 2.68
N ASP A 20 -47.81 66.88 3.98
CA ASP A 20 -47.65 67.96 4.96
C ASP A 20 -46.29 68.61 4.71
N PRO A 21 -46.23 69.91 4.34
CA PRO A 21 -44.96 70.56 4.07
C PRO A 21 -44.07 70.63 5.31
N LYS A 22 -44.53 70.24 6.50
CA LYS A 22 -43.70 70.13 7.71
C LYS A 22 -43.09 68.73 7.93
N ASP A 23 -43.44 67.72 7.14
CA ASP A 23 -42.87 66.37 7.28
C ASP A 23 -41.54 66.26 6.54
N TYR A 24 -40.46 65.95 7.28
CA TYR A 24 -39.13 65.75 6.72
C TYR A 24 -38.95 64.35 6.09
N THR A 25 -39.83 63.39 6.38
CA THR A 25 -39.67 61.99 5.93
C THR A 25 -39.55 61.85 4.40
N PRO A 26 -40.40 62.50 3.58
CA PRO A 26 -40.28 62.45 2.13
C PRO A 26 -39.01 63.15 1.62
N VAL A 27 -38.57 64.23 2.27
CA VAL A 27 -37.35 64.95 1.93
C VAL A 27 -36.12 64.08 2.22
N ASN A 28 -36.08 63.44 3.39
CA ASN A 28 -35.01 62.53 3.78
C ASN A 28 -34.90 61.34 2.81
N ALA A 29 -36.03 60.77 2.38
CA ALA A 29 -36.04 59.69 1.39
C ALA A 29 -35.41 60.13 0.06
N LEU A 30 -35.76 61.31 -0.45
CA LEU A 30 -35.19 61.87 -1.68
C LEU A 30 -33.68 62.15 -1.57
N LEU A 31 -33.24 62.70 -0.43
CA LEU A 31 -31.82 62.96 -0.18
C LEU A 31 -31.02 61.66 -0.06
N ARG A 32 -31.58 60.63 0.59
CA ARG A 32 -30.95 59.29 0.67
C ARG A 32 -30.82 58.63 -0.69
N GLU A 33 -31.86 58.71 -1.52
CA GLU A 33 -31.87 58.06 -2.83
C GLU A 33 -30.91 58.73 -3.83
N HIS A 34 -30.77 60.05 -3.78
CA HIS A 34 -30.08 60.79 -4.84
C HIS A 34 -28.80 61.52 -4.41
N CYS A 35 -28.58 61.76 -3.11
CA CYS A 35 -27.55 62.69 -2.63
C CYS A 35 -26.59 62.09 -1.60
N VAL A 36 -27.06 61.25 -0.68
CA VAL A 36 -26.26 60.76 0.46
C VAL A 36 -25.04 59.93 0.04
N ASP A 37 -25.12 59.16 -1.06
CA ASP A 37 -23.99 58.38 -1.57
C ASP A 37 -22.69 59.19 -1.82
N CYS A 38 -22.81 60.50 -2.05
CA CYS A 38 -21.67 61.41 -2.25
C CYS A 38 -21.63 62.58 -1.25
N HIS A 39 -22.58 62.64 -0.31
CA HIS A 39 -22.70 63.68 0.72
C HIS A 39 -22.93 63.03 2.09
N SER A 40 -22.25 61.90 2.30
CA SER A 40 -22.26 61.10 3.53
C SER A 40 -21.25 61.68 4.54
N SER A 41 -21.42 61.40 5.82
CA SER A 41 -20.41 61.75 6.84
C SER A 41 -19.12 60.92 6.72
N ALA A 42 -19.18 59.82 5.96
CA ALA A 42 -18.05 58.95 5.67
C ALA A 42 -17.23 59.37 4.44
N ASP A 43 -17.68 60.37 3.67
CA ASP A 43 -16.95 60.85 2.50
C ASP A 43 -15.80 61.79 2.92
N THR A 44 -14.56 61.34 2.71
CA THR A 44 -13.34 62.07 3.10
C THR A 44 -13.11 63.36 2.31
N GLU A 45 -13.82 63.58 1.19
CA GLU A 45 -13.76 64.82 0.39
C GLU A 45 -15.05 65.68 0.50
N GLY A 46 -16.01 65.28 1.35
CA GLY A 46 -17.35 65.86 1.42
C GLY A 46 -17.49 67.09 2.33
N GLY A 47 -17.39 68.30 1.77
CA GLY A 47 -17.62 69.56 2.51
C GLY A 47 -19.10 69.87 2.85
N LEU A 48 -20.06 69.05 2.43
CA LEU A 48 -21.50 69.17 2.72
C LEU A 48 -22.08 67.79 3.03
N ILE A 49 -22.70 67.63 4.21
CA ILE A 49 -23.26 66.36 4.70
C ILE A 49 -24.78 66.45 4.74
N LEU A 50 -25.46 65.45 4.15
CA LEU A 50 -26.92 65.44 3.96
C LEU A 50 -27.64 64.26 4.65
N GLU A 51 -26.93 63.51 5.49
CA GLU A 51 -27.43 62.27 6.13
C GLU A 51 -28.46 62.47 7.25
N SER A 52 -28.45 63.64 7.89
CA SER A 52 -29.34 63.99 8.99
C SER A 52 -29.85 65.41 8.84
N HIS A 53 -30.98 65.69 9.46
CA HIS A 53 -31.54 67.04 9.50
C HIS A 53 -30.55 68.04 10.11
N ALA A 54 -29.90 67.65 11.22
CA ALA A 54 -28.90 68.47 11.89
C ALA A 54 -27.70 68.81 10.97
N ALA A 55 -27.20 67.85 10.19
CA ALA A 55 -26.09 68.08 9.26
C ALA A 55 -26.52 68.97 8.07
N LEU A 56 -27.71 68.73 7.52
CA LEU A 56 -28.28 69.53 6.46
C LEU A 56 -28.48 71.00 6.87
N MET A 57 -28.93 71.25 8.11
CA MET A 57 -29.10 72.58 8.67
C MET A 57 -27.78 73.28 9.01
N LYS A 58 -26.74 72.51 9.38
CA LYS A 58 -25.39 73.04 9.62
C LYS A 58 -24.77 73.58 8.32
N GLY A 59 -25.11 73.00 7.17
CA GLY A 59 -24.56 73.38 5.87
C GLY A 59 -23.13 72.89 5.66
N GLY A 60 -22.45 73.47 4.68
CA GLY A 60 -21.07 73.11 4.34
C GLY A 60 -20.08 74.25 4.59
N ASP A 61 -18.82 74.06 4.20
CA ASP A 61 -17.74 75.03 4.44
C ASP A 61 -18.01 76.43 3.84
N SER A 62 -18.84 76.51 2.80
CA SER A 62 -19.26 77.76 2.14
C SER A 62 -20.49 78.42 2.77
N GLY A 63 -20.98 77.90 3.91
CA GLY A 63 -22.15 78.41 4.63
C GLY A 63 -23.39 77.51 4.57
N PRO A 64 -24.55 78.00 5.05
CA PRO A 64 -25.76 77.20 5.15
C PRO A 64 -26.27 76.76 3.78
N ALA A 65 -26.56 75.46 3.63
CA ALA A 65 -27.10 74.90 2.39
C ALA A 65 -28.58 75.28 2.17
N LEU A 66 -29.27 75.63 3.26
CA LEU A 66 -30.68 75.99 3.30
C LEU A 66 -30.88 77.38 3.91
N ALA A 67 -31.86 78.11 3.38
CA ALA A 67 -32.43 79.30 3.97
C ALA A 67 -33.88 78.97 4.40
N PRO A 68 -34.11 78.60 5.68
CA PRO A 68 -35.44 78.23 6.16
C PRO A 68 -36.47 79.33 5.90
N GLY A 69 -37.64 78.94 5.37
CA GLY A 69 -38.71 79.85 4.96
C GLY A 69 -38.53 80.49 3.59
N LYS A 70 -37.42 80.19 2.88
CA LYS A 70 -37.07 80.79 1.59
C LYS A 70 -36.40 79.78 0.64
N ALA A 71 -37.20 78.91 0.03
CA ALA A 71 -36.71 77.88 -0.87
C ALA A 71 -35.92 78.44 -2.07
N SER A 72 -36.35 79.56 -2.65
CA SER A 72 -35.67 80.19 -3.80
C SER A 72 -34.28 80.77 -3.47
N GLU A 73 -34.02 81.10 -2.20
CA GLU A 73 -32.72 81.62 -1.73
C GLU A 73 -31.77 80.48 -1.31
N SER A 74 -32.29 79.27 -1.09
CA SER A 74 -31.52 78.10 -0.62
C SER A 74 -30.56 77.56 -1.68
N LEU A 75 -29.30 77.34 -1.31
CA LEU A 75 -28.28 76.79 -2.21
C LEU A 75 -28.65 75.39 -2.70
N LEU A 76 -29.19 74.53 -1.81
CA LEU A 76 -29.63 73.19 -2.19
C LEU A 76 -30.63 73.22 -3.36
N VAL A 77 -31.62 74.12 -3.30
CA VAL A 77 -32.66 74.26 -4.34
C VAL A 77 -32.05 74.73 -5.66
N LYS A 78 -31.13 75.71 -5.62
CA LYS A 78 -30.41 76.15 -6.82
C LYS A 78 -29.63 75.02 -7.48
N PHE A 79 -28.97 74.17 -6.69
CA PHE A 79 -28.20 73.05 -7.23
C PHE A 79 -29.08 71.92 -7.78
N ILE A 80 -30.23 71.60 -7.19
CA ILE A 80 -31.12 70.55 -7.72
C ILE A 80 -31.94 71.01 -8.95
N GLU A 81 -32.26 72.30 -9.05
CA GLU A 81 -32.92 72.88 -10.24
C GLU A 81 -31.94 73.18 -11.38
N GLY A 82 -30.69 73.45 -10.99
CA GLY A 82 -29.60 73.78 -11.88
C GLY A 82 -29.57 75.26 -12.27
N PHE A 83 -28.37 75.83 -12.27
CA PHE A 83 -28.12 77.23 -12.63
C PHE A 83 -26.85 77.36 -13.47
N GLU A 84 -26.71 78.45 -14.22
CA GLU A 84 -25.50 78.73 -14.99
C GLU A 84 -24.51 79.58 -14.22
N VAL A 85 -23.24 79.16 -14.23
CA VAL A 85 -22.10 79.94 -13.76
C VAL A 85 -21.02 79.83 -14.82
N GLU A 86 -20.53 80.97 -15.32
CA GLU A 86 -19.45 81.04 -16.32
C GLU A 86 -19.70 80.17 -17.57
N GLY A 87 -20.94 80.13 -18.06
CA GLY A 87 -21.33 79.38 -19.26
C GLY A 87 -21.41 77.85 -19.08
N LYS A 88 -21.31 77.35 -17.84
CA LYS A 88 -21.52 75.93 -17.51
C LYS A 88 -22.73 75.77 -16.60
N LYS A 89 -23.67 74.91 -16.99
CA LYS A 89 -24.82 74.53 -16.15
C LYS A 89 -24.34 73.65 -14.99
N LYS A 90 -24.46 74.15 -13.76
CA LYS A 90 -24.22 73.41 -12.52
C LYS A 90 -25.56 72.86 -12.04
N ILE A 91 -25.70 71.54 -11.99
CA ILE A 91 -26.89 70.84 -11.49
C ILE A 91 -26.47 69.56 -10.75
N MET A 92 -27.16 69.24 -9.68
CA MET A 92 -26.99 68.02 -8.89
C MET A 92 -28.22 67.11 -9.05
N PRO A 93 -28.05 65.78 -9.16
CA PRO A 93 -26.77 65.06 -9.21
C PRO A 93 -25.97 65.31 -10.50
N PRO A 94 -24.61 65.27 -10.46
CA PRO A 94 -23.78 65.63 -11.60
C PRO A 94 -23.75 64.52 -12.67
N GLY A 95 -23.45 64.89 -13.92
CA GLY A 95 -23.25 63.94 -15.02
C GLY A 95 -24.54 63.24 -15.49
N LYS A 96 -24.45 61.92 -15.75
CA LYS A 96 -25.55 61.11 -16.32
C LYS A 96 -26.53 60.55 -15.28
N ARG A 97 -26.33 60.79 -13.97
CA ARG A 97 -27.27 60.38 -12.91
C ARG A 97 -28.66 60.98 -13.13
N GLU A 98 -29.70 60.28 -12.68
CA GLU A 98 -31.08 60.75 -12.75
C GLU A 98 -31.24 62.01 -11.89
N LYS A 99 -31.93 63.02 -12.41
CA LYS A 99 -32.17 64.31 -11.73
C LYS A 99 -33.51 64.22 -11.04
N LEU A 100 -33.66 64.96 -9.95
CA LEU A 100 -34.94 65.04 -9.27
C LEU A 100 -35.99 65.60 -10.25
N LYS A 101 -37.14 64.93 -10.29
CA LYS A 101 -38.30 65.36 -11.08
C LYS A 101 -38.90 66.63 -10.49
N PRO A 102 -39.58 67.48 -11.29
CA PRO A 102 -40.18 68.72 -10.80
C PRO A 102 -41.07 68.53 -9.56
N GLU A 103 -41.82 67.44 -9.48
CA GLU A 103 -42.65 67.08 -8.34
C GLU A 103 -41.84 66.75 -7.07
N GLN A 104 -40.66 66.15 -7.20
CA GLN A 104 -39.76 65.84 -6.08
C GLN A 104 -39.07 67.11 -5.59
N ILE A 105 -38.66 68.00 -6.51
CA ILE A 105 -38.12 69.32 -6.18
C ILE A 105 -39.18 70.15 -5.44
N ALA A 106 -40.44 70.10 -5.88
CA ALA A 106 -41.54 70.80 -5.21
C ALA A 106 -41.75 70.36 -3.76
N VAL A 107 -41.56 69.07 -3.44
CA VAL A 107 -41.61 68.56 -2.05
C VAL A 107 -40.49 69.19 -1.20
N ILE A 108 -39.26 69.22 -1.71
CA ILE A 108 -38.12 69.83 -1.00
C ILE A 108 -38.35 71.33 -0.81
N ARG A 109 -38.85 72.04 -1.83
CA ARG A 109 -39.15 73.48 -1.76
C ARG A 109 -40.23 73.77 -0.73
N ALA A 110 -41.36 73.04 -0.76
CA ALA A 110 -42.46 73.23 0.16
C ALA A 110 -42.02 73.03 1.62
N TRP A 111 -41.14 72.06 1.86
CA TRP A 111 -40.56 71.83 3.18
C TRP A 111 -39.62 72.94 3.65
N ILE A 112 -38.78 73.47 2.76
CA ILE A 112 -37.93 74.62 3.10
C ILE A 112 -38.78 75.86 3.36
N ASP A 113 -39.78 76.14 2.53
CA ASP A 113 -40.70 77.28 2.69
C ASP A 113 -41.53 77.18 3.99
N ALA A 114 -41.80 75.97 4.48
CA ALA A 114 -42.42 75.73 5.78
C ALA A 114 -41.46 75.92 6.99
N GLY A 115 -40.22 76.38 6.75
CA GLY A 115 -39.23 76.66 7.79
C GLY A 115 -38.26 75.52 8.07
N ALA A 116 -38.20 74.50 7.20
CA ALA A 116 -37.34 73.32 7.34
C ALA A 116 -37.39 72.66 8.74
N PRO A 117 -38.59 72.36 9.29
CA PRO A 117 -38.74 71.85 10.64
C PRO A 117 -38.03 70.51 10.86
N ALA A 118 -37.48 70.31 12.07
CA ALA A 118 -36.76 69.09 12.45
C ALA A 118 -37.71 67.87 12.59
N PRO A 119 -37.25 66.65 12.25
CA PRO A 119 -38.04 65.43 12.44
C PRO A 119 -38.18 65.09 13.93
N THR A 120 -39.28 64.42 14.29
CA THR A 120 -39.58 64.00 15.68
C THR A 120 -38.72 62.85 16.20
N ASN A 121 -37.98 62.13 15.34
CA ASN A 121 -37.00 61.10 15.72
C ASN A 121 -35.80 61.13 14.74
N ASP A 122 -34.66 61.67 15.19
CA ASP A 122 -33.42 61.76 14.40
C ASP A 122 -32.45 60.64 14.83
N VAL A 123 -32.54 59.47 14.18
CA VAL A 123 -31.61 58.34 14.41
C VAL A 123 -30.70 58.19 13.19
N PRO A 124 -29.36 58.28 13.36
CA PRO A 124 -28.42 57.93 12.30
C PRO A 124 -28.50 56.41 12.09
N VAL A 125 -29.12 55.98 10.99
CA VAL A 125 -29.17 54.57 10.60
C VAL A 125 -27.98 54.32 9.66
N GLY A 126 -27.02 53.54 10.11
CA GLY A 126 -25.83 53.16 9.35
C GLY A 126 -26.17 52.47 8.03
N VAL A 127 -25.22 52.53 7.08
CA VAL A 127 -25.37 51.96 5.74
C VAL A 127 -25.71 50.47 5.85
N ALA A 128 -26.86 50.08 5.32
CA ALA A 128 -27.22 48.68 5.17
C ALA A 128 -26.38 48.06 4.05
N ILE A 129 -25.23 47.47 4.40
CA ILE A 129 -24.41 46.71 3.46
C ILE A 129 -25.15 45.39 3.16
N PRO A 130 -25.56 45.11 1.92
CA PRO A 130 -26.15 43.83 1.59
C PRO A 130 -25.13 42.70 1.84
N LYS A 131 -25.50 41.71 2.65
CA LYS A 131 -24.71 40.48 2.84
C LYS A 131 -24.77 39.67 1.54
N ILE A 132 -23.75 39.82 0.71
CA ILE A 132 -23.55 38.97 -0.46
C ILE A 132 -22.79 37.74 0.01
N GLU A 133 -23.45 36.57 0.02
CA GLU A 133 -22.74 35.32 0.28
C GLU A 133 -21.88 34.96 -0.94
N PRO A 134 -20.56 34.74 -0.75
CA PRO A 134 -19.70 34.34 -1.85
C PRO A 134 -20.12 32.94 -2.35
N ARG A 135 -20.14 32.76 -3.68
CA ARG A 135 -20.49 31.46 -4.32
C ARG A 135 -19.61 30.30 -3.88
N VAL A 136 -18.40 30.61 -3.43
CA VAL A 136 -17.46 29.65 -2.83
C VAL A 136 -17.09 30.22 -1.47
N LYS A 137 -17.36 29.46 -0.40
CA LYS A 137 -16.95 29.85 0.95
C LYS A 137 -15.41 29.91 0.98
N PRO A 138 -14.79 31.08 1.19
CA PRO A 138 -13.34 31.17 1.27
C PRO A 138 -12.84 30.34 2.44
N ALA A 139 -11.71 29.65 2.25
CA ALA A 139 -11.06 28.94 3.33
C ALA A 139 -10.64 29.93 4.42
N SER A 140 -10.86 29.57 5.68
CA SER A 140 -10.56 30.44 6.82
C SER A 140 -9.05 30.61 6.99
N SER A 141 -8.55 31.83 7.05
CA SER A 141 -7.10 32.13 7.10
C SER A 141 -6.43 31.54 8.34
N ILE A 142 -5.12 31.29 8.28
CA ILE A 142 -4.30 31.00 9.47
C ILE A 142 -3.52 32.26 9.84
N ASN A 143 -3.89 32.89 10.95
CA ASN A 143 -3.34 34.19 11.37
C ASN A 143 -2.16 34.05 12.36
N ALA A 144 -2.14 32.97 13.15
CA ALA A 144 -1.06 32.64 14.06
C ALA A 144 -0.97 31.13 14.29
N ILE A 145 0.24 30.67 14.61
CA ILE A 145 0.53 29.28 14.98
C ILE A 145 1.39 29.30 16.25
N ALA A 146 1.10 28.40 17.17
CA ALA A 146 1.99 28.06 18.27
C ALA A 146 2.23 26.54 18.29
N TYR A 147 3.43 26.12 18.69
CA TYR A 147 3.78 24.72 18.88
C TYR A 147 4.20 24.49 20.33
N HIS A 148 3.77 23.37 20.91
CA HIS A 148 4.25 22.93 22.22
C HIS A 148 4.93 21.56 22.12
N ALA A 149 6.25 21.53 22.39
CA ALA A 149 7.09 20.35 22.16
C ALA A 149 6.68 19.12 22.97
N SER A 150 6.48 19.25 24.28
CA SER A 150 6.18 18.09 25.16
C SER A 150 4.78 17.50 24.95
N LYS A 151 3.84 18.31 24.43
CA LYS A 151 2.49 17.86 24.08
C LYS A 151 2.41 17.43 22.61
N ASN A 152 3.44 17.74 21.84
CA ASN A 152 3.54 17.58 20.41
C ASN A 152 2.27 18.05 19.67
N LEU A 153 1.90 19.31 19.89
CA LEU A 153 0.61 19.85 19.45
C LEU A 153 0.80 21.23 18.80
N LEU A 154 0.13 21.43 17.66
CA LEU A 154 0.02 22.73 16.99
C LEU A 154 -1.31 23.40 17.35
N ALA A 155 -1.27 24.67 17.76
CA ALA A 155 -2.45 25.52 17.87
C ALA A 155 -2.48 26.49 16.69
N LEU A 156 -3.58 26.51 15.94
CA LEU A 156 -3.80 27.41 14.80
C LEU A 156 -4.90 28.41 15.15
N ALA A 157 -4.60 29.70 15.05
CA ALA A 157 -5.58 30.78 15.10
C ALA A 157 -6.20 30.99 13.73
N ARG A 158 -7.51 30.79 13.61
CA ARG A 158 -8.30 31.18 12.46
C ARG A 158 -9.36 32.20 12.88
N PRO A 159 -9.84 33.07 11.96
CA PRO A 159 -10.90 34.03 12.29
C PRO A 159 -12.11 33.41 13.00
N ASP A 160 -12.52 32.20 12.60
CA ASP A 160 -13.75 31.54 13.06
C ASP A 160 -13.54 30.42 14.09
N ALA A 161 -12.32 29.90 14.25
CA ALA A 161 -12.02 28.85 15.22
C ALA A 161 -10.54 28.83 15.62
N VAL A 162 -10.24 28.14 16.72
CA VAL A 162 -8.88 27.70 17.05
C VAL A 162 -8.79 26.18 16.90
N GLU A 163 -7.83 25.70 16.13
CA GLU A 163 -7.64 24.26 15.89
C GLU A 163 -6.40 23.74 16.59
N LEU A 164 -6.55 22.69 17.38
CA LEU A 164 -5.44 21.89 17.88
C LEU A 164 -5.20 20.74 16.90
N ARG A 165 -3.98 20.64 16.36
CA ARG A 165 -3.61 19.67 15.31
C ARG A 165 -2.38 18.85 15.68
N SER A 166 -2.36 17.61 15.19
CA SER A 166 -1.16 16.77 15.18
C SER A 166 -0.16 17.35 14.18
N PRO A 167 1.12 17.58 14.55
CA PRO A 167 2.13 18.02 13.60
C PRO A 167 2.45 16.95 12.55
N GLU A 168 2.40 15.65 12.90
CA GLU A 168 2.75 14.56 11.98
C GLU A 168 1.67 14.31 10.92
N THR A 169 0.42 14.17 11.34
CA THR A 169 -0.69 13.83 10.46
C THR A 169 -1.48 15.05 9.98
N ARG A 170 -1.24 16.23 10.59
CA ARG A 170 -2.00 17.48 10.37
C ARG A 170 -3.49 17.37 10.65
N ALA A 171 -3.90 16.24 11.23
CA ALA A 171 -5.28 15.95 11.62
C ALA A 171 -5.69 16.88 12.76
N VAL A 172 -6.96 17.29 12.74
CA VAL A 172 -7.56 18.07 13.82
C VAL A 172 -7.79 17.16 15.00
N VAL A 173 -7.05 17.39 16.09
CA VAL A 173 -7.23 16.72 17.38
C VAL A 173 -8.43 17.32 18.10
N ARG A 174 -8.59 18.65 18.04
CA ARG A 174 -9.69 19.36 18.68
C ARG A 174 -9.97 20.70 18.00
N LYS A 175 -11.24 21.13 17.98
CA LYS A 175 -11.64 22.50 17.61
C LYS A 175 -12.11 23.24 18.86
N LEU A 176 -11.66 24.47 19.02
CA LEU A 176 -12.01 25.38 20.10
C LEU A 176 -12.69 26.62 19.51
N PRO A 177 -13.61 27.27 20.24
CA PRO A 177 -14.20 28.54 19.80
C PRO A 177 -13.14 29.62 19.57
N ALA A 178 -13.29 30.43 18.51
CA ALA A 178 -12.47 31.62 18.27
C ALA A 178 -12.79 32.75 19.27
N ALA A 179 -11.86 33.69 19.43
CA ALA A 179 -12.13 34.99 20.05
C ALA A 179 -13.16 35.79 19.24
N GLU A 180 -13.83 36.74 19.87
CA GLU A 180 -14.77 37.66 19.23
C GLU A 180 -14.05 38.49 18.14
N GLY A 181 -14.68 38.61 16.97
CA GLY A 181 -14.05 39.21 15.80
C GLY A 181 -12.98 38.33 15.18
N ASN A 182 -11.81 38.89 14.87
CA ASN A 182 -10.71 38.15 14.27
C ASN A 182 -9.78 37.60 15.34
N THR A 183 -9.59 36.27 15.38
CA THR A 183 -8.53 35.67 16.20
C THR A 183 -7.18 35.82 15.51
N LEU A 184 -6.23 36.50 16.14
CA LEU A 184 -4.95 36.88 15.54
C LEU A 184 -3.73 36.37 16.30
N ALA A 185 -3.88 35.93 17.55
CA ALA A 185 -2.77 35.47 18.37
C ALA A 185 -3.12 34.18 19.12
N VAL A 186 -2.15 33.27 19.21
CA VAL A 186 -2.21 32.06 20.05
C VAL A 186 -0.87 31.86 20.74
N ALA A 187 -0.90 31.45 22.01
CA ALA A 187 0.29 31.08 22.77
C ALA A 187 -0.03 29.97 23.76
N PHE A 188 0.83 28.96 23.87
CA PHE A 188 0.72 27.96 24.93
C PHE A 188 1.30 28.49 26.24
N GLY A 189 0.71 28.07 27.37
CA GLY A 189 1.39 28.12 28.66
C GLY A 189 2.64 27.24 28.65
N MET A 190 3.61 27.57 29.51
CA MET A 190 4.92 26.88 29.54
C MET A 190 4.85 25.38 29.83
N ASP A 191 3.78 24.92 30.49
CA ASP A 191 3.52 23.49 30.77
C ASP A 191 2.64 22.80 29.71
N GLY A 192 2.12 23.57 28.74
CA GLY A 192 1.19 23.11 27.70
C GLY A 192 -0.19 22.70 28.23
N SER A 193 -0.57 23.08 29.45
CA SER A 193 -1.89 22.80 30.01
C SER A 193 -2.93 23.85 29.60
N GLN A 194 -2.49 25.09 29.40
CA GLN A 194 -3.31 26.23 28.97
C GLN A 194 -2.94 26.69 27.55
N LEU A 195 -3.95 27.17 26.83
CA LEU A 195 -3.79 27.91 25.57
C LEU A 195 -4.43 29.29 25.71
N TYR A 196 -3.68 30.34 25.42
CA TYR A 196 -4.14 31.72 25.36
C TYR A 196 -4.43 32.11 23.91
N VAL A 197 -5.58 32.73 23.69
CA VAL A 197 -6.11 33.08 22.37
C VAL A 197 -6.48 34.56 22.38
N GLY A 198 -5.86 35.37 21.52
CA GLY A 198 -6.10 36.81 21.43
C GLY A 198 -6.81 37.17 20.12
N GLY A 199 -7.77 38.09 20.21
CA GLY A 199 -8.50 38.61 19.06
C GLY A 199 -9.26 39.89 19.39
N GLY A 200 -10.14 40.30 18.49
CA GLY A 200 -11.02 41.44 18.71
C GLY A 200 -11.73 41.92 17.46
N LEU A 201 -12.62 42.89 17.67
CA LEU A 201 -13.31 43.65 16.63
C LEU A 201 -12.65 45.02 16.49
N GLY A 202 -12.17 45.31 15.27
CA GLY A 202 -11.48 46.57 14.95
C GLY A 202 -12.32 47.79 15.35
N GLY A 203 -11.74 48.67 16.16
CA GLY A 203 -12.39 49.89 16.66
C GLY A 203 -13.44 49.69 17.76
N VAL A 204 -13.65 48.46 18.25
CA VAL A 204 -14.63 48.15 19.31
C VAL A 204 -13.94 47.66 20.59
N GLY A 205 -13.08 46.65 20.49
CA GLY A 205 -12.45 46.05 21.66
C GLY A 205 -11.69 44.77 21.35
N GLY A 206 -10.65 44.50 22.14
CA GLY A 206 -9.83 43.30 22.06
C GLY A 206 -10.03 42.40 23.28
N GLU A 207 -10.05 41.08 23.07
CA GLU A 207 -10.19 40.10 24.14
C GLU A 207 -9.11 39.00 24.11
N ILE A 208 -8.92 38.37 25.27
CA ILE A 208 -8.05 37.21 25.45
C ILE A 208 -8.84 36.08 26.12
N ARG A 209 -8.83 34.89 25.50
CA ARG A 209 -9.47 33.67 26.01
C ARG A 209 -8.45 32.62 26.44
N PHE A 210 -8.80 31.85 27.45
CA PHE A 210 -7.96 30.84 28.10
C PHE A 210 -8.66 29.48 27.95
N TYR A 211 -7.97 28.49 27.41
CA TYR A 211 -8.51 27.15 27.21
C TYR A 211 -7.64 26.11 27.90
N ASN A 212 -8.27 25.10 28.53
CA ASN A 212 -7.58 23.89 28.91
C ASN A 212 -7.33 23.03 27.67
N VAL A 213 -6.07 22.64 27.44
CA VAL A 213 -5.66 21.93 26.22
C VAL A 213 -6.20 20.49 26.17
N ASN A 214 -6.38 19.84 27.32
CA ASN A 214 -6.73 18.41 27.38
C ASN A 214 -8.19 18.17 26.98
N ASP A 215 -9.13 18.96 27.52
CA ASP A 215 -10.57 18.81 27.28
C ASP A 215 -11.15 19.89 26.35
N GLY A 216 -10.42 20.97 26.08
CA GLY A 216 -10.84 22.10 25.26
C GLY A 216 -11.80 23.06 25.93
N LYS A 217 -11.98 22.97 27.25
CA LYS A 217 -12.91 23.82 27.97
C LYS A 217 -12.35 25.23 28.09
N LEU A 218 -13.19 26.23 27.77
CA LEU A 218 -12.91 27.64 28.07
C LEU A 218 -12.86 27.82 29.59
N THR A 219 -11.72 28.30 30.10
CA THR A 219 -11.50 28.53 31.53
C THR A 219 -11.69 29.99 31.91
N ARG A 220 -11.38 30.95 31.02
CA ARG A 220 -11.51 32.39 31.27
C ARG A 220 -11.59 33.21 29.97
N THR A 221 -12.26 34.35 30.03
CA THR A 221 -12.23 35.43 29.02
C THR A 221 -11.90 36.75 29.70
N ILE A 222 -11.00 37.54 29.10
CA ILE A 222 -10.58 38.87 29.57
C ILE A 222 -10.89 39.89 28.47
N GLN A 223 -11.68 40.92 28.80
CA GLN A 223 -11.81 42.12 27.99
C GLN A 223 -10.54 42.95 28.19
N SER A 224 -9.65 42.92 27.18
CA SER A 224 -8.24 43.21 27.38
C SER A 224 -7.84 44.62 26.94
N HIS A 225 -8.22 45.02 25.74
CA HIS A 225 -7.74 46.22 25.07
C HIS A 225 -8.90 47.00 24.45
N GLY A 226 -8.71 48.29 24.20
CA GLY A 226 -9.71 49.13 23.53
C GLY A 226 -9.90 48.80 22.05
N ASP A 227 -9.02 47.95 21.50
CA ASP A 227 -9.05 47.49 20.13
C ASP A 227 -8.34 46.12 20.02
N THR A 228 -8.35 45.54 18.83
CA THR A 228 -7.89 44.20 18.47
C THR A 228 -6.49 43.85 18.99
N VAL A 229 -6.36 42.67 19.59
CA VAL A 229 -5.07 42.12 20.06
C VAL A 229 -4.34 41.40 18.92
N TYR A 230 -3.13 41.84 18.57
CA TYR A 230 -2.33 41.25 17.48
C TYR A 230 -1.30 40.23 17.95
N SER A 231 -0.86 40.31 19.21
CA SER A 231 0.24 39.49 19.71
C SER A 231 0.05 39.16 21.17
N LEU A 232 0.43 37.93 21.51
CA LEU A 232 0.50 37.40 22.85
C LEU A 232 1.88 36.79 23.07
N ALA A 233 2.48 37.04 24.23
CA ALA A 233 3.72 36.38 24.64
C ALA A 233 3.61 35.96 26.11
N VAL A 234 3.98 34.72 26.40
CA VAL A 234 4.04 34.21 27.77
C VAL A 234 5.46 34.41 28.30
N SER A 235 5.57 34.87 29.54
CA SER A 235 6.86 35.02 30.21
C SER A 235 7.52 33.65 30.46
N PRO A 236 8.87 33.59 30.54
CA PRO A 236 9.60 32.32 30.71
C PRO A 236 9.24 31.53 31.97
N ASP A 237 8.77 32.21 33.04
CA ASP A 237 8.30 31.56 34.26
C ASP A 237 6.81 31.15 34.21
N GLY A 238 6.12 31.47 33.12
CA GLY A 238 4.71 31.16 32.88
C GLY A 238 3.71 32.02 33.68
N LYS A 239 4.16 33.00 34.48
CA LYS A 239 3.28 33.74 35.41
C LYS A 239 2.66 34.99 34.82
N LEU A 240 3.30 35.55 33.79
CA LEU A 240 2.85 36.75 33.09
C LEU A 240 2.54 36.46 31.62
N LEU A 241 1.51 37.11 31.10
CA LEU A 241 1.15 37.16 29.68
C LEU A 241 1.21 38.62 29.23
N ALA A 242 1.93 38.93 28.17
CA ALA A 242 1.93 40.25 27.55
C ALA A 242 1.04 40.24 26.30
N SER A 243 0.30 41.33 26.06
CA SER A 243 -0.52 41.53 24.88
C SER A 243 -0.24 42.88 24.23
N GLY A 244 -0.14 42.90 22.89
CA GLY A 244 -0.02 44.12 22.09
C GLY A 244 -1.24 44.34 21.20
N SER A 245 -1.72 45.59 21.10
CA SER A 245 -2.98 45.93 20.44
C SER A 245 -2.86 47.08 19.44
N TYR A 246 -3.86 47.19 18.55
CA TYR A 246 -4.10 48.37 17.72
C TYR A 246 -4.29 49.65 18.55
N ASP A 247 -4.72 49.55 19.82
CA ASP A 247 -4.90 50.68 20.75
C ASP A 247 -3.59 51.36 21.19
N GLN A 248 -2.46 50.97 20.60
CA GLN A 248 -1.11 51.52 20.81
C GLN A 248 -0.50 51.19 22.18
N THR A 249 -1.18 50.38 22.99
CA THR A 249 -0.71 49.97 24.31
C THR A 249 -0.24 48.52 24.34
N ILE A 250 0.56 48.22 25.35
CA ILE A 250 0.90 46.84 25.74
C ILE A 250 0.35 46.61 27.13
N LYS A 251 -0.31 45.48 27.38
CA LYS A 251 -0.76 45.10 28.72
C LYS A 251 -0.08 43.83 29.20
N ILE A 252 0.21 43.77 30.50
CA ILE A 252 0.78 42.62 31.19
C ILE A 252 -0.28 42.07 32.13
N TRP A 253 -0.55 40.77 32.03
CA TRP A 253 -1.58 40.06 32.77
C TRP A 253 -0.96 38.96 33.63
N ASN A 254 -1.53 38.71 34.79
CA ASN A 254 -1.21 37.51 35.56
C ASN A 254 -1.94 36.30 34.94
N THR A 255 -1.21 35.23 34.61
CA THR A 255 -1.78 34.06 33.90
C THR A 255 -2.71 33.23 34.79
N GLU A 256 -2.48 33.21 36.10
CA GLU A 256 -3.27 32.45 37.07
C GLU A 256 -4.60 33.16 37.38
N THR A 257 -4.56 34.46 37.65
CA THR A 257 -5.74 35.24 38.06
C THR A 257 -6.45 35.93 36.89
N GLY A 258 -5.75 36.21 35.80
CA GLY A 258 -6.24 37.02 34.68
C GLY A 258 -6.30 38.52 34.98
N ALA A 259 -5.75 38.96 36.12
CA ALA A 259 -5.73 40.39 36.47
C ALA A 259 -4.69 41.14 35.64
N GLU A 260 -5.03 42.38 35.24
CA GLU A 260 -4.06 43.31 34.67
C GLU A 260 -3.04 43.68 35.75
N VAL A 261 -1.77 43.40 35.48
CA VAL A 261 -0.64 43.80 36.32
C VAL A 261 -0.17 45.19 35.92
N ARG A 262 -0.18 45.50 34.63
CA ARG A 262 0.37 46.76 34.11
C ARG A 262 -0.11 47.11 32.70
N THR A 263 -0.22 48.40 32.41
CA THR A 263 -0.29 48.97 31.05
C THR A 263 1.01 49.72 30.73
N LEU A 264 1.60 49.45 29.57
CA LEU A 264 2.77 50.15 29.04
C LEU A 264 2.32 51.05 27.87
N SER A 265 2.52 52.35 28.04
CA SER A 265 2.16 53.38 27.06
C SER A 265 3.42 54.08 26.56
N GLY A 266 3.48 54.40 25.27
CA GLY A 266 4.61 55.13 24.68
C GLY A 266 4.93 54.79 23.22
N HIS A 267 4.22 53.84 22.62
CA HIS A 267 4.12 53.73 21.17
C HIS A 267 3.11 54.74 20.62
N ASN A 268 3.36 55.25 19.42
CA ASN A 268 2.47 56.20 18.72
C ASN A 268 1.71 55.53 17.56
N GLY A 269 1.59 54.20 17.61
CA GLY A 269 1.00 53.38 16.56
C GLY A 269 0.77 51.96 17.06
N CYS A 270 0.03 51.18 16.28
CA CYS A 270 -0.37 49.81 16.57
C CYS A 270 0.82 48.96 17.03
N VAL A 271 0.63 48.12 18.04
CA VAL A 271 1.65 47.19 18.51
C VAL A 271 1.40 45.81 17.91
N TYR A 272 2.21 45.41 16.94
CA TYR A 272 2.01 44.19 16.15
C TYR A 272 2.65 42.94 16.76
N ALA A 273 3.73 43.12 17.53
CA ALA A 273 4.42 42.02 18.18
C ALA A 273 4.96 42.43 19.55
N VAL A 274 4.92 41.48 20.49
CA VAL A 274 5.58 41.55 21.79
C VAL A 274 6.34 40.25 22.05
N ALA A 275 7.47 40.31 22.75
CA ALA A 275 8.18 39.12 23.22
C ALA A 275 8.98 39.40 24.48
N PHE A 276 8.97 38.43 25.40
CA PHE A 276 9.82 38.46 26.58
C PHE A 276 11.24 38.03 26.22
N ARG A 277 12.22 38.66 26.86
CA ARG A 277 13.57 38.11 26.96
C ARG A 277 13.55 36.88 27.88
N GLN A 278 14.49 35.96 27.67
CA GLN A 278 14.56 34.68 28.40
C GLN A 278 14.65 34.80 29.94
N ASP A 279 15.11 35.93 30.46
CA ASP A 279 15.14 36.20 31.90
C ASP A 279 13.83 36.78 32.46
N GLY A 280 12.85 37.06 31.61
CA GLY A 280 11.55 37.63 31.96
C GLY A 280 11.59 39.10 32.41
N LYS A 281 12.75 39.75 32.43
CA LYS A 281 12.90 41.12 32.97
C LYS A 281 12.65 42.20 31.92
N ILE A 282 12.92 41.88 30.66
CA ILE A 282 12.78 42.81 29.53
C ILE A 282 11.71 42.30 28.57
N LEU A 283 10.83 43.20 28.15
CA LEU A 283 9.88 42.98 27.06
C LEU A 283 10.28 43.83 25.86
N ALA A 284 10.29 43.24 24.66
CA ALA A 284 10.43 43.98 23.41
C ALA A 284 9.07 44.12 22.72
N SER A 285 8.86 45.24 22.03
CA SER A 285 7.66 45.50 21.25
C SER A 285 7.97 46.13 19.90
N ALA A 286 7.21 45.76 18.86
CA ALA A 286 7.32 46.27 17.50
C ALA A 286 6.01 46.98 17.10
N SER A 287 6.14 48.13 16.44
CA SER A 287 5.00 49.01 16.19
C SER A 287 4.95 49.62 14.79
N ALA A 288 3.74 50.04 14.42
CA ALA A 288 3.47 50.91 13.28
C ALA A 288 4.20 52.28 13.38
N ASP A 289 4.63 52.69 14.58
CA ASP A 289 5.42 53.93 14.74
C ASP A 289 6.86 53.84 14.22
N ARG A 290 7.21 52.71 13.58
CA ARG A 290 8.52 52.41 12.97
C ARG A 290 9.64 52.19 14.00
N THR A 291 9.28 51.92 15.26
CA THR A 291 10.26 51.67 16.32
C THR A 291 10.10 50.30 16.95
N VAL A 292 11.20 49.79 17.49
CA VAL A 292 11.19 48.71 18.48
C VAL A 292 11.51 49.31 19.85
N LYS A 293 10.72 49.01 20.87
CA LYS A 293 10.94 49.51 22.24
C LYS A 293 11.26 48.37 23.19
N LEU A 294 12.15 48.64 24.14
CA LEU A 294 12.50 47.74 25.23
C LEU A 294 11.90 48.28 26.52
N TRP A 295 11.27 47.42 27.30
CA TRP A 295 10.55 47.78 28.51
C TRP A 295 11.04 46.96 29.68
N ASP A 296 11.11 47.59 30.85
CA ASP A 296 11.22 46.88 32.10
C ASP A 296 9.88 46.25 32.46
N VAL A 297 9.84 44.93 32.62
CA VAL A 297 8.60 44.20 32.95
C VAL A 297 8.11 44.55 34.36
N GLN A 298 9.03 44.77 35.30
CA GLN A 298 8.70 45.02 36.69
C GLN A 298 8.21 46.45 36.91
N THR A 299 8.90 47.45 36.36
CA THR A 299 8.58 48.88 36.57
C THR A 299 7.66 49.46 35.50
N GLY A 300 7.60 48.84 34.32
CA GLY A 300 6.87 49.36 33.17
C GLY A 300 7.57 50.46 32.39
N GLU A 301 8.77 50.85 32.81
CA GLU A 301 9.48 51.96 32.20
C GLU A 301 10.08 51.53 30.86
N ARG A 302 9.99 52.41 29.86
CA ARG A 302 10.70 52.27 28.60
C ARG A 302 12.21 52.41 28.87
N ARG A 303 12.97 51.36 28.57
CA ARG A 303 14.43 51.30 28.73
C ARG A 303 15.19 51.80 27.51
N ASP A 304 14.66 51.58 26.30
CA ASP A 304 15.28 52.03 25.04
C ASP A 304 14.25 52.19 23.90
N THR A 305 14.63 52.89 22.84
CA THR A 305 13.92 52.95 21.55
C THR A 305 14.89 52.78 20.40
N LEU A 306 14.76 51.63 19.73
CA LEU A 306 15.53 51.25 18.56
C LEU A 306 14.82 51.82 17.30
N SER A 307 15.28 52.98 16.85
CA SER A 307 14.67 53.80 15.78
C SER A 307 15.29 53.59 14.39
N GLN A 308 16.10 52.54 14.21
CA GLN A 308 16.72 52.21 12.92
C GLN A 308 15.79 51.61 11.84
N PRO A 309 14.62 51.01 12.15
CA PRO A 309 13.63 50.65 11.12
C PRO A 309 13.11 51.88 10.38
N LEU A 310 12.93 51.76 9.06
CA LEU A 310 12.52 52.90 8.21
C LEU A 310 11.01 52.97 7.99
N LYS A 311 10.31 51.87 8.27
CA LYS A 311 8.85 51.70 8.13
C LYS A 311 8.32 50.81 9.27
N GLU A 312 7.02 50.53 9.24
CA GLU A 312 6.30 49.76 10.24
C GLU A 312 6.99 48.41 10.50
N VAL A 313 7.04 48.01 11.78
CA VAL A 313 7.67 46.76 12.22
C VAL A 313 6.58 45.78 12.65
N PHE A 314 6.49 44.64 11.98
CA PHE A 314 5.42 43.65 12.22
C PHE A 314 5.90 42.47 13.08
N ALA A 315 7.17 42.12 12.98
CA ALA A 315 7.71 40.92 13.60
C ALA A 315 8.91 41.25 14.49
N LEU A 316 9.01 40.54 15.62
CA LEU A 316 10.18 40.53 16.48
C LEU A 316 10.38 39.14 17.08
N ALA A 317 11.62 38.79 17.39
CA ALA A 317 11.97 37.56 18.10
C ALA A 317 13.28 37.74 18.89
N PHE A 318 13.29 37.33 20.16
CA PHE A 318 14.53 37.20 20.92
C PHE A 318 15.24 35.90 20.55
N SER A 319 16.59 35.93 20.53
CA SER A 319 17.36 34.70 20.58
C SER A 319 17.11 33.97 21.91
N PRO A 320 17.18 32.63 21.95
CA PRO A 320 16.92 31.86 23.18
C PRO A 320 17.83 32.22 24.35
N ASP A 321 19.04 32.74 24.10
CA ASP A 321 19.95 33.24 25.13
C ASP A 321 19.63 34.65 25.64
N GLY A 322 18.64 35.32 25.02
CA GLY A 322 18.19 36.68 25.33
C GLY A 322 19.14 37.80 24.92
N LYS A 323 20.29 37.50 24.29
CA LYS A 323 21.33 38.49 23.98
C LYS A 323 21.09 39.23 22.66
N ARG A 324 20.22 38.71 21.80
CA ARG A 324 19.92 39.30 20.49
C ARG A 324 18.43 39.46 20.31
N LEU A 325 18.05 40.53 19.63
CA LEU A 325 16.69 40.80 19.22
C LEU A 325 16.68 40.97 17.70
N ALA A 326 15.87 40.16 17.00
CA ALA A 326 15.62 40.33 15.58
C ALA A 326 14.29 41.08 15.37
N ALA A 327 14.24 41.99 14.40
CA ALA A 327 12.98 42.61 13.98
C ALA A 327 12.93 42.85 12.46
N GLY A 328 11.71 42.93 11.93
CA GLY A 328 11.45 43.16 10.51
C GLY A 328 10.02 43.60 10.23
N GLY A 329 9.80 44.21 9.06
CA GLY A 329 8.49 44.69 8.63
C GLY A 329 8.48 45.22 7.20
N VAL A 330 7.84 46.37 6.98
CA VAL A 330 7.50 46.93 5.65
C VAL A 330 8.70 47.51 4.89
N ASP A 331 9.83 47.71 5.57
CA ASP A 331 11.08 48.14 4.90
C ASP A 331 11.92 46.96 4.38
N ASN A 332 11.37 45.75 4.41
CA ASN A 332 11.89 44.52 3.81
C ASN A 332 13.26 44.06 4.38
N ARG A 333 13.68 44.63 5.51
CA ARG A 333 14.98 44.34 6.13
C ARG A 333 14.83 43.64 7.47
N ILE A 334 15.66 42.63 7.70
CA ILE A 334 15.87 42.06 9.04
C ILE A 334 16.99 42.84 9.71
N ARG A 335 16.74 43.25 10.95
CA ARG A 335 17.73 43.89 11.83
C ARG A 335 17.95 43.05 13.07
N ILE A 336 19.21 42.93 13.50
CA ILE A 336 19.58 42.27 14.75
C ILE A 336 20.34 43.25 15.63
N TRP A 337 19.87 43.46 16.87
CA TRP A 337 20.56 44.23 17.90
C TRP A 337 21.17 43.30 18.94
N SER A 338 22.31 43.70 19.51
CA SER A 338 22.76 43.15 20.78
C SER A 338 21.95 43.81 21.89
N ILE A 339 21.41 43.04 22.81
CA ILE A 339 20.65 43.55 23.96
C ILE A 339 21.49 43.33 25.21
N SER A 340 21.88 44.43 25.85
CA SER A 340 22.63 44.37 27.10
C SER A 340 21.77 43.82 28.24
N GLU A 341 22.39 43.38 29.33
CA GLU A 341 21.67 42.86 30.50
C GLU A 341 20.62 43.86 31.02
N LYS A 342 20.95 45.16 31.05
CA LYS A 342 20.03 46.20 31.54
C LYS A 342 19.13 46.78 30.44
N ALA A 343 19.41 46.48 29.17
CA ALA A 343 18.68 46.99 28.00
C ALA A 343 18.51 48.52 27.98
N THR A 344 19.40 49.27 28.64
CA THR A 344 19.32 50.73 28.73
C THR A 344 19.70 51.40 27.42
N GLU A 345 19.10 52.57 27.16
CA GLU A 345 19.41 53.43 26.03
C GLU A 345 20.93 53.57 25.81
N THR A 346 21.36 53.53 24.55
CA THR A 346 22.76 53.52 24.07
C THR A 346 23.57 52.22 24.30
N THR A 347 23.05 51.23 25.03
CA THR A 347 23.78 49.97 25.29
C THR A 347 23.41 48.82 24.34
N ASN A 348 22.50 49.05 23.41
CA ASN A 348 21.94 48.02 22.52
C ASN A 348 22.29 48.29 21.04
N PRO A 349 23.56 48.10 20.62
CA PRO A 349 23.98 48.44 19.26
C PRO A 349 23.30 47.55 18.22
N LEU A 350 22.96 48.15 17.07
CA LEU A 350 22.58 47.39 15.87
C LEU A 350 23.80 46.61 15.38
N LEU A 351 23.71 45.29 15.35
CA LEU A 351 24.78 44.41 14.89
C LEU A 351 24.71 44.20 13.37
N LEU A 352 23.51 43.85 12.87
CA LEU A 352 23.30 43.42 11.50
C LEU A 352 22.03 44.05 10.91
N SER A 353 22.07 44.36 9.61
CA SER A 353 20.92 44.82 8.83
C SER A 353 21.02 44.29 7.40
N THR A 354 20.14 43.38 7.03
CA THR A 354 20.12 42.73 5.71
C THR A 354 18.79 42.93 5.01
N PHE A 355 18.82 43.23 3.71
CA PHE A 355 17.64 43.14 2.85
C PHE A 355 17.25 41.67 2.68
N ALA A 356 16.08 41.30 3.19
CA ALA A 356 15.72 39.89 3.36
C ALA A 356 14.69 39.41 2.33
N HIS A 357 13.73 40.27 1.96
CA HIS A 357 12.56 39.91 1.14
C HIS A 357 12.24 41.01 0.13
N GLU A 358 11.49 40.70 -0.92
CA GLU A 358 10.97 41.72 -1.86
C GLU A 358 9.68 42.36 -1.34
N GLY A 359 9.09 41.79 -0.30
CA GLY A 359 7.88 42.26 0.37
C GLY A 359 8.03 42.42 1.89
N ALA A 360 6.95 42.85 2.54
CA ALA A 360 6.93 43.12 3.98
C ALA A 360 7.13 41.82 4.77
N ILE A 361 8.02 41.86 5.75
CA ILE A 361 8.28 40.72 6.64
C ILE A 361 7.12 40.59 7.61
N LEU A 362 6.46 39.44 7.61
CA LEU A 362 5.25 39.15 8.39
C LEU A 362 5.59 38.49 9.73
N ARG A 363 6.50 37.51 9.74
CA ARG A 363 6.91 36.79 10.96
C ARG A 363 8.42 36.51 10.98
N LEU A 364 8.95 36.45 12.21
CA LEU A 364 10.30 36.02 12.53
C LEU A 364 10.23 34.99 13.66
N ALA A 365 11.04 33.95 13.58
CA ALA A 365 11.16 32.95 14.65
C ALA A 365 12.59 32.40 14.72
N PHE A 366 13.19 32.41 15.91
CA PHE A 366 14.43 31.69 16.18
C PHE A 366 14.12 30.21 16.43
N SER A 367 15.06 29.32 16.07
CA SER A 367 15.06 27.94 16.55
C SER A 367 15.34 27.91 18.06
N ASP A 368 14.92 26.85 18.74
CA ASP A 368 15.08 26.70 20.21
C ASP A 368 16.55 26.78 20.67
N ASP A 369 17.50 26.45 19.80
CA ASP A 369 18.95 26.54 20.03
C ASP A 369 19.58 27.87 19.59
N GLY A 370 18.81 28.75 18.93
CA GLY A 370 19.25 30.05 18.44
C GLY A 370 20.15 30.00 17.20
N GLN A 371 20.47 28.81 16.68
CA GLN A 371 21.36 28.66 15.52
C GLN A 371 20.70 29.09 14.20
N LEU A 372 19.37 29.12 14.15
CA LEU A 372 18.60 29.44 12.96
C LEU A 372 17.60 30.55 13.25
N LEU A 373 17.39 31.40 12.25
CA LEU A 373 16.29 32.36 12.20
C LEU A 373 15.47 32.07 10.94
N THR A 374 14.15 32.04 11.07
CA THR A 374 13.24 32.00 9.92
C THR A 374 12.53 33.32 9.76
N SER A 375 12.32 33.71 8.51
CA SER A 375 11.51 34.87 8.14
C SER A 375 10.48 34.50 7.07
N SER A 376 9.28 35.06 7.19
CA SER A 376 8.25 34.98 6.17
C SER A 376 7.84 36.38 5.70
N ALA A 377 7.40 36.50 4.45
CA ALA A 377 6.98 37.78 3.88
C ALA A 377 5.77 37.67 2.94
N ASP A 378 5.11 38.80 2.68
CA ASP A 378 3.96 38.92 1.76
C ASP A 378 4.34 38.74 0.27
N ASP A 379 5.63 38.65 -0.05
CA ASP A 379 6.15 38.18 -1.35
C ASP A 379 6.02 36.65 -1.56
N LYS A 380 5.37 35.97 -0.59
CA LYS A 380 5.11 34.53 -0.54
C LYS A 380 6.37 33.68 -0.35
N THR A 381 7.46 34.27 0.14
CA THR A 381 8.69 33.54 0.44
C THR A 381 8.85 33.30 1.93
N VAL A 382 9.46 32.15 2.26
CA VAL A 382 9.94 31.83 3.60
C VAL A 382 11.43 31.50 3.46
N LYS A 383 12.26 32.13 4.29
CA LYS A 383 13.73 32.00 4.23
C LYS A 383 14.29 31.58 5.57
N LEU A 384 15.35 30.76 5.52
CA LEU A 384 16.14 30.33 6.66
C LEU A 384 17.48 31.05 6.65
N TRP A 385 17.89 31.51 7.82
CA TRP A 385 19.13 32.24 8.05
C TRP A 385 19.91 31.59 9.20
N GLU A 386 21.22 31.75 9.19
CA GLU A 386 22.04 31.53 10.38
C GLU A 386 21.67 32.57 11.43
N GLY A 387 21.33 32.13 12.65
CA GLY A 387 20.82 33.01 13.71
C GLY A 387 21.87 33.99 14.24
N GLU A 388 23.14 33.65 14.15
CA GLU A 388 24.24 34.51 14.60
C GLU A 388 24.65 35.54 13.53
N GLU A 389 24.95 35.10 12.32
CA GLU A 389 25.54 35.98 11.29
C GLU A 389 24.51 36.54 10.30
N LEU A 390 23.24 36.12 10.40
CA LEU A 390 22.17 36.46 9.46
C LEU A 390 22.53 36.12 8.00
N LYS A 391 23.32 35.07 7.79
CA LYS A 391 23.65 34.54 6.47
C LYS A 391 22.50 33.68 5.95
N PRO A 392 22.05 33.86 4.69
CA PRO A 392 20.99 33.04 4.12
C PRO A 392 21.47 31.59 3.96
N LYS A 393 20.71 30.63 4.51
CA LYS A 393 21.00 29.19 4.36
C LYS A 393 20.19 28.56 3.24
N LEU A 394 18.88 28.77 3.24
CA LEU A 394 17.98 28.24 2.22
C LEU A 394 16.72 29.09 2.08
N SER A 395 16.10 29.00 0.91
CA SER A 395 14.73 29.46 0.69
C SER A 395 13.84 28.23 0.61
N PHE A 396 12.72 28.26 1.31
CA PHE A 396 11.70 27.23 1.19
C PHE A 396 11.01 27.36 -0.18
N GLU A 397 10.27 26.32 -0.57
CA GLU A 397 9.38 26.39 -1.74
C GLU A 397 8.50 27.65 -1.68
N LYS A 398 8.23 28.27 -2.84
CA LYS A 398 7.39 29.47 -2.87
C LYS A 398 5.97 29.12 -2.44
N GLN A 399 5.43 29.90 -1.51
CA GLN A 399 4.13 29.64 -0.93
C GLN A 399 3.01 30.03 -1.91
N ASN A 400 1.87 29.32 -1.85
CA ASN A 400 0.70 29.63 -2.68
C ASN A 400 0.08 31.00 -2.32
N ASP A 401 0.19 31.38 -1.05
CA ASP A 401 -0.29 32.65 -0.53
C ASP A 401 0.55 33.13 0.67
N TRP A 402 0.20 34.29 1.25
CA TRP A 402 0.97 34.94 2.31
C TRP A 402 1.19 34.01 3.53
N PRO A 403 2.44 33.65 3.86
CA PRO A 403 2.80 32.89 5.06
C PRO A 403 2.73 33.74 6.33
N ALA A 404 1.50 33.97 6.82
CA ALA A 404 1.22 34.84 7.97
C ALA A 404 1.61 34.25 9.34
N ALA A 405 1.88 32.94 9.41
CA ALA A 405 2.21 32.26 10.67
C ALA A 405 3.35 31.25 10.51
N LEU A 406 4.26 31.22 11.49
CA LEU A 406 5.42 30.33 11.55
C LEU A 406 5.55 29.72 12.95
N ALA A 407 5.91 28.44 13.03
CA ALA A 407 6.39 27.81 14.26
C ALA A 407 7.36 26.66 13.95
N TYR A 408 8.47 26.58 14.68
CA TYR A 408 9.34 25.41 14.63
C TYR A 408 8.67 24.21 15.31
N VAL A 409 8.91 23.01 14.75
CA VAL A 409 8.35 21.74 15.22
C VAL A 409 9.47 20.72 15.38
N GLY A 410 9.36 19.88 16.42
CA GLY A 410 10.24 18.73 16.62
C GLY A 410 11.72 19.08 16.86
N LYS A 411 11.99 20.07 17.73
CA LYS A 411 13.34 20.61 18.01
C LYS A 411 14.01 21.19 16.75
N ALA A 412 13.30 22.07 16.07
CA ALA A 412 13.75 22.75 14.85
C ALA A 412 14.10 21.83 13.66
N LYS A 413 13.56 20.61 13.61
CA LYS A 413 13.67 19.72 12.42
C LYS A 413 12.71 20.13 11.30
N ALA A 414 11.58 20.71 11.67
CA ALA A 414 10.55 21.13 10.74
C ALA A 414 10.03 22.54 11.06
N LEU A 415 9.47 23.20 10.06
CA LEU A 415 8.82 24.51 10.16
C LEU A 415 7.37 24.38 9.71
N ALA A 416 6.43 24.64 10.62
CA ALA A 416 5.02 24.77 10.29
C ALA A 416 4.77 26.17 9.71
N VAL A 417 4.18 26.22 8.53
CA VAL A 417 3.85 27.46 7.81
C VAL A 417 2.34 27.51 7.61
N GLY A 418 1.72 28.51 8.22
CA GLY A 418 0.30 28.83 8.05
C GLY A 418 0.12 30.00 7.09
N ARG A 419 -0.86 29.88 6.20
CA ARG A 419 -1.13 30.85 5.14
C ARG A 419 -2.49 31.50 5.25
N ILE A 420 -2.64 32.68 4.64
CA ILE A 420 -3.94 33.38 4.58
C ILE A 420 -4.99 32.65 3.73
N ASP A 421 -4.56 31.79 2.80
CA ASP A 421 -5.44 30.89 2.04
C ASP A 421 -5.99 29.72 2.88
N GLY A 422 -5.65 29.66 4.18
CA GLY A 422 -6.07 28.65 5.14
C GLY A 422 -5.23 27.37 5.12
N GLY A 423 -4.24 27.28 4.22
CA GLY A 423 -3.34 26.15 4.09
C GLY A 423 -2.28 26.06 5.19
N LEU A 424 -2.09 24.85 5.72
CA LEU A 424 -1.02 24.50 6.65
C LEU A 424 -0.10 23.48 5.99
N GLU A 425 1.19 23.80 5.91
CA GLU A 425 2.22 22.88 5.41
C GLU A 425 3.41 22.85 6.40
N LEU A 426 4.00 21.67 6.59
CA LEU A 426 5.24 21.54 7.35
C LEU A 426 6.38 21.30 6.37
N TYR A 427 7.47 22.03 6.53
CA TYR A 427 8.65 21.92 5.68
C TYR A 427 9.86 21.42 6.47
N SER A 428 10.71 20.65 5.82
CA SER A 428 12.02 20.27 6.37
C SER A 428 12.90 21.50 6.46
N VAL A 429 13.50 21.73 7.64
CA VAL A 429 14.47 22.81 7.86
C VAL A 429 15.84 22.49 7.21
N GLU A 430 16.06 21.23 6.80
CA GLU A 430 17.29 20.82 6.10
C GLU A 430 17.19 21.05 4.59
N SER A 431 16.05 20.71 3.98
CA SER A 431 15.88 20.75 2.51
C SER A 431 14.99 21.88 1.99
N GLY A 432 14.20 22.53 2.85
CA GLY A 432 13.20 23.53 2.45
C GLY A 432 11.98 22.96 1.71
N GLN A 433 11.86 21.62 1.63
CA GLN A 433 10.79 20.92 0.93
C GLN A 433 9.66 20.49 1.89
N PRO A 434 8.41 20.38 1.41
CA PRO A 434 7.29 19.94 2.22
C PRO A 434 7.47 18.50 2.73
N LEU A 435 7.18 18.26 4.00
CA LEU A 435 7.24 16.94 4.61
C LEU A 435 6.01 16.12 4.18
N PRO A 436 6.17 14.91 3.63
CA PRO A 436 5.03 14.09 3.24
C PRO A 436 4.23 13.64 4.48
N LEU A 437 2.89 13.74 4.44
CA LEU A 437 2.04 13.03 5.40
C LEU A 437 2.22 11.51 5.24
N PRO A 438 2.30 10.77 6.35
CA PRO A 438 2.39 9.32 6.31
C PRO A 438 1.06 8.71 5.85
N MET A 439 1.10 7.61 5.08
CA MET A 439 -0.11 6.86 4.68
C MET A 439 -0.69 6.10 5.88
N PRO A 440 -2.03 6.02 6.01
CA PRO A 440 -2.66 5.15 7.00
C PRO A 440 -2.37 3.69 6.67
N GLU A 441 -2.09 2.89 7.70
CA GLU A 441 -1.81 1.47 7.59
C GLU A 441 -2.73 0.72 8.56
N ALA A 442 -3.64 -0.10 8.02
CA ALA A 442 -4.49 -0.97 8.82
C ALA A 442 -3.83 -2.35 8.93
N LEU A 443 -3.57 -2.82 10.15
CA LEU A 443 -2.81 -4.05 10.41
C LEU A 443 -3.69 -5.20 10.86
N SER A 444 -4.70 -4.92 11.67
CA SER A 444 -5.56 -5.96 12.25
C SER A 444 -6.93 -5.41 12.61
N LEU A 445 -7.90 -6.31 12.78
CA LEU A 445 -9.23 -5.98 13.29
C LEU A 445 -9.68 -6.98 14.37
N LYS A 446 -10.50 -6.50 15.33
CA LYS A 446 -11.16 -7.31 16.36
C LYS A 446 -12.59 -6.77 16.59
N PRO A 447 -13.64 -7.62 16.62
CA PRO A 447 -13.62 -9.06 16.32
C PRO A 447 -13.28 -9.34 14.84
N ARG A 448 -12.82 -10.56 14.56
CA ARG A 448 -12.40 -10.99 13.20
C ARG A 448 -13.55 -11.43 12.30
N GLY A 449 -14.71 -11.70 12.88
CA GLY A 449 -15.92 -11.91 12.11
C GLY A 449 -17.14 -11.34 12.82
N ILE A 450 -18.27 -11.31 12.12
CA ILE A 450 -19.57 -10.82 12.60
C ILE A 450 -20.70 -11.75 12.15
N GLN A 451 -21.79 -11.74 12.91
CA GLN A 451 -23.01 -12.47 12.58
C GLN A 451 -23.87 -11.66 11.61
N THR A 452 -24.52 -12.32 10.65
CA THR A 452 -25.54 -11.66 9.80
C THR A 452 -26.73 -11.14 10.62
N GLY A 453 -27.26 -9.98 10.27
CA GLY A 453 -28.44 -9.37 10.90
C GLY A 453 -28.16 -8.55 12.16
N ILE A 454 -26.95 -8.66 12.73
CA ILE A 454 -26.53 -7.98 13.95
C ILE A 454 -25.42 -6.96 13.61
N SER A 455 -25.51 -5.76 14.18
CA SER A 455 -24.43 -4.77 14.07
C SER A 455 -23.36 -5.08 15.13
N ALA A 456 -22.09 -4.96 14.75
CA ALA A 456 -20.97 -5.16 15.66
C ALA A 456 -19.94 -4.04 15.49
N THR A 457 -19.43 -3.55 16.62
CA THR A 457 -18.31 -2.61 16.64
C THR A 457 -17.00 -3.37 16.42
N VAL A 458 -16.30 -3.04 15.34
CA VAL A 458 -15.01 -3.62 14.96
C VAL A 458 -13.91 -2.60 15.17
N LYS A 459 -12.97 -2.91 16.07
CA LYS A 459 -11.77 -2.11 16.32
C LYS A 459 -10.67 -2.50 15.34
N ILE A 460 -10.22 -1.54 14.53
CA ILE A 460 -9.09 -1.68 13.61
C ILE A 460 -7.86 -1.04 14.25
N SER A 461 -6.75 -1.78 14.29
CA SER A 461 -5.46 -1.31 14.83
C SER A 461 -4.41 -1.20 13.72
N GLY A 462 -3.52 -0.22 13.82
CA GLY A 462 -2.62 0.14 12.73
C GLY A 462 -1.68 1.30 13.03
N LYS A 463 -1.25 2.03 11.99
CA LYS A 463 -0.43 3.24 12.08
C LYS A 463 -1.05 4.38 11.29
N ASN A 464 -0.84 5.61 11.75
CA ASN A 464 -1.31 6.85 11.10
C ASN A 464 -2.83 6.87 10.86
N LEU A 465 -3.61 6.23 11.74
CA LEU A 465 -5.05 6.08 11.57
C LEU A 465 -5.84 7.34 11.96
N GLY A 466 -5.19 8.36 12.52
CA GLY A 466 -5.84 9.62 12.91
C GLY A 466 -6.40 10.42 11.73
N ALA A 467 -5.90 10.18 10.51
CA ALA A 467 -6.31 10.88 9.29
C ALA A 467 -7.41 10.14 8.48
N VAL A 468 -7.95 9.04 8.99
CA VAL A 468 -9.00 8.24 8.33
C VAL A 468 -10.35 8.96 8.36
N THR A 469 -11.00 9.02 7.20
CA THR A 469 -12.25 9.77 6.97
C THR A 469 -13.46 8.90 6.67
N ASN A 470 -13.26 7.68 6.16
CA ASN A 470 -14.33 6.70 5.93
C ASN A 470 -13.86 5.25 6.08
N ALA A 471 -14.81 4.34 6.26
CA ALA A 471 -14.62 2.90 6.13
C ALA A 471 -15.30 2.43 4.84
N ILE A 472 -14.73 1.45 4.17
CA ILE A 472 -15.18 0.97 2.87
C ILE A 472 -15.23 -0.56 2.93
N SER A 473 -16.31 -1.15 2.43
CA SER A 473 -16.45 -2.59 2.22
C SER A 473 -16.47 -2.92 0.73
N ASN A 474 -16.10 -4.15 0.36
CA ASN A 474 -16.17 -4.63 -1.02
C ASN A 474 -17.54 -5.19 -1.44
N HIS A 475 -18.55 -5.14 -0.56
CA HIS A 475 -19.87 -5.70 -0.82
C HIS A 475 -20.97 -4.76 -0.31
N ASP A 476 -21.99 -4.53 -1.13
CA ASP A 476 -23.08 -3.60 -0.86
C ASP A 476 -23.91 -3.96 0.37
N LYS A 477 -24.16 -5.25 0.59
CA LYS A 477 -24.84 -5.81 1.77
C LYS A 477 -23.99 -5.93 3.06
N LEU A 478 -22.73 -5.47 3.03
CA LEU A 478 -21.90 -5.28 4.22
C LEU A 478 -21.74 -3.78 4.45
N LYS A 479 -22.53 -3.21 5.35
CA LYS A 479 -22.45 -1.79 5.68
C LYS A 479 -21.36 -1.57 6.74
N VAL A 480 -20.48 -0.60 6.50
CA VAL A 480 -19.44 -0.20 7.45
C VAL A 480 -19.44 1.32 7.61
N THR A 481 -19.44 1.80 8.85
CA THR A 481 -19.41 3.24 9.18
C THR A 481 -18.37 3.53 10.25
N LEU A 482 -17.67 4.65 10.16
CA LEU A 482 -16.70 5.03 11.20
C LEU A 482 -17.42 5.48 12.48
N VAL A 483 -16.84 5.12 13.61
CA VAL A 483 -17.18 5.72 14.91
C VAL A 483 -16.32 6.98 15.09
N GLU A 484 -16.93 8.12 15.41
CA GLU A 484 -16.24 9.42 15.48
C GLU A 484 -15.43 9.61 16.78
N ASP A 485 -15.93 9.10 17.90
CA ASP A 485 -15.26 9.23 19.19
C ASP A 485 -14.14 8.21 19.38
N GLY A 486 -12.96 8.67 19.84
CA GLY A 486 -11.86 7.79 20.27
C GLY A 486 -10.89 7.32 19.19
N ARG A 487 -10.85 7.99 18.02
CA ARG A 487 -9.82 7.72 16.99
C ARG A 487 -8.44 8.17 17.50
N THR A 488 -7.45 7.31 17.32
CA THR A 488 -6.05 7.60 17.65
C THR A 488 -5.17 7.32 16.45
N GLU A 489 -3.88 7.67 16.55
CA GLU A 489 -2.90 7.31 15.53
C GLU A 489 -2.74 5.79 15.35
N GLN A 490 -3.15 4.99 16.35
CA GLN A 490 -2.96 3.53 16.35
C GLN A 490 -4.26 2.73 16.22
N SER A 491 -5.42 3.36 16.38
CA SER A 491 -6.70 2.64 16.35
C SER A 491 -7.87 3.48 15.88
N VAL A 492 -8.77 2.84 15.14
CA VAL A 492 -10.09 3.37 14.79
C VAL A 492 -11.15 2.30 14.99
N SER A 493 -12.35 2.69 15.39
CA SER A 493 -13.50 1.78 15.46
C SER A 493 -14.46 2.03 14.31
N ILE A 494 -15.04 0.96 13.78
CA ILE A 494 -16.12 0.99 12.80
C ILE A 494 -17.32 0.23 13.34
N GLU A 495 -18.52 0.62 12.93
CA GLU A 495 -19.72 -0.18 13.10
C GLU A 495 -19.96 -0.97 11.80
N ALA A 496 -20.04 -2.29 11.89
CA ALA A 496 -20.23 -3.18 10.75
C ALA A 496 -21.56 -3.95 10.86
N ARG A 497 -22.35 -3.99 9.78
CA ARG A 497 -23.62 -4.74 9.71
C ARG A 497 -23.72 -5.50 8.39
N ALA A 498 -23.80 -6.83 8.49
CA ALA A 498 -24.09 -7.72 7.37
C ALA A 498 -25.60 -7.99 7.26
N GLU A 499 -26.17 -7.94 6.07
CA GLU A 499 -27.58 -8.33 5.83
C GLU A 499 -27.77 -9.86 5.97
N ASN A 500 -29.00 -10.31 6.24
CA ASN A 500 -29.31 -11.72 6.53
C ASN A 500 -29.05 -12.66 5.35
N ASP A 501 -29.16 -12.15 4.13
CA ASP A 501 -28.97 -12.89 2.87
C ASP A 501 -27.59 -12.65 2.25
N LEU A 502 -26.66 -12.03 2.99
CA LEU A 502 -25.25 -11.97 2.63
C LEU A 502 -24.64 -13.38 2.75
N PRO A 503 -24.04 -13.94 1.68
CA PRO A 503 -23.41 -15.25 1.78
C PRO A 503 -22.37 -15.34 2.89
N ARG A 504 -22.26 -16.50 3.55
CA ARG A 504 -21.14 -16.74 4.47
C ARG A 504 -19.81 -16.64 3.71
N GLY A 505 -18.79 -16.05 4.33
CA GLY A 505 -17.49 -15.91 3.70
C GLY A 505 -16.64 -14.80 4.28
N SER A 506 -15.54 -14.48 3.59
CA SER A 506 -14.66 -13.36 3.94
C SER A 506 -14.94 -12.16 3.05
N TYR A 507 -15.15 -11.01 3.66
CA TYR A 507 -15.34 -9.73 2.99
C TYR A 507 -14.18 -8.81 3.29
N GLU A 508 -13.90 -7.88 2.38
CA GLU A 508 -12.77 -6.97 2.51
C GLU A 508 -13.25 -5.61 3.02
N ILE A 509 -12.53 -5.08 4.01
CA ILE A 509 -12.74 -3.74 4.56
C ILE A 509 -11.44 -2.96 4.43
N SER A 510 -11.53 -1.70 4.01
CA SER A 510 -10.42 -0.75 4.04
C SER A 510 -10.84 0.56 4.70
N LEU A 511 -9.85 1.35 5.09
CA LEU A 511 -10.05 2.69 5.64
C LEU A 511 -9.58 3.71 4.60
N GLY A 512 -10.44 4.68 4.28
CA GLY A 512 -10.12 5.75 3.35
C GLY A 512 -9.64 7.01 4.07
N SER A 513 -8.72 7.71 3.42
CA SER A 513 -8.22 9.03 3.79
C SER A 513 -8.12 9.90 2.53
N PRO A 514 -7.93 11.22 2.65
CA PRO A 514 -7.72 12.10 1.50
C PRO A 514 -6.51 11.72 0.61
N ARG A 515 -5.58 10.89 1.08
CA ARG A 515 -4.41 10.43 0.31
C ARG A 515 -4.56 9.04 -0.30
N GLY A 516 -5.62 8.30 0.04
CA GLY A 516 -5.82 6.94 -0.43
C GLY A 516 -6.40 6.02 0.65
N GLN A 517 -6.44 4.73 0.32
CA GLN A 517 -7.01 3.70 1.17
C GLN A 517 -5.90 2.84 1.80
N THR A 518 -6.16 2.32 3.00
CA THR A 518 -5.30 1.31 3.62
C THR A 518 -5.30 0.03 2.81
N ALA A 519 -4.36 -0.87 3.13
CA ALA A 519 -4.51 -2.28 2.78
C ALA A 519 -5.87 -2.82 3.26
N LYS A 520 -6.40 -3.78 2.51
CA LYS A 520 -7.69 -4.41 2.81
C LYS A 520 -7.51 -5.46 3.91
N LEU A 521 -8.36 -5.39 4.93
CA LEU A 521 -8.48 -6.39 5.99
C LEU A 521 -9.68 -7.30 5.71
N LYS A 522 -9.56 -8.58 6.08
CA LYS A 522 -10.66 -9.55 5.95
C LYS A 522 -11.53 -9.53 7.19
N LEU A 523 -12.84 -9.33 7.00
CA LEU A 523 -13.87 -9.54 8.00
C LEU A 523 -14.72 -10.75 7.60
N PHE A 524 -14.82 -11.74 8.47
CA PHE A 524 -15.56 -12.96 8.20
C PHE A 524 -17.03 -12.81 8.61
N VAL A 525 -17.95 -13.32 7.79
CA VAL A 525 -19.39 -13.28 8.05
C VAL A 525 -19.94 -14.71 8.05
N ASP A 526 -20.73 -15.05 9.06
CA ASP A 526 -21.45 -16.31 9.16
C ASP A 526 -22.85 -16.07 9.78
N HIS A 527 -23.73 -17.07 9.66
CA HIS A 527 -25.13 -16.99 10.06
C HIS A 527 -25.42 -17.37 11.52
N PRO A 528 -24.81 -18.42 12.11
CA PRO A 528 -25.05 -18.79 13.51
C PRO A 528 -24.55 -17.73 14.47
N THR A 529 -24.92 -17.82 15.74
CA THR A 529 -24.49 -16.85 16.74
C THR A 529 -22.98 -16.91 16.97
N HIS A 530 -22.34 -15.73 17.03
CA HIS A 530 -20.91 -15.62 17.25
C HIS A 530 -20.59 -15.39 18.73
N VAL A 531 -19.55 -16.06 19.22
CA VAL A 531 -18.93 -15.83 20.53
C VAL A 531 -17.43 -15.59 20.32
N TYR A 532 -16.88 -14.59 21.01
CA TYR A 532 -15.49 -14.14 20.84
C TYR A 532 -14.71 -14.30 22.15
N ASP A 533 -13.45 -14.69 22.04
CA ASP A 533 -12.42 -14.62 23.09
C ASP A 533 -12.89 -15.17 24.46
N HIS A 534 -13.56 -16.33 24.46
CA HIS A 534 -14.22 -16.85 25.65
C HIS A 534 -13.20 -17.37 26.69
N GLU A 535 -13.11 -16.70 27.85
CA GLU A 535 -12.65 -17.35 29.09
C GLU A 535 -13.82 -18.16 29.68
N PRO A 536 -13.62 -19.42 30.08
CA PRO A 536 -14.71 -20.33 30.44
C PRO A 536 -15.48 -19.84 31.67
N SER A 537 -16.73 -19.41 31.49
CA SER A 537 -17.69 -19.31 32.59
C SER A 537 -18.35 -20.68 32.78
N ALA A 538 -17.97 -21.39 33.83
CA ALA A 538 -18.28 -22.80 34.08
C ALA A 538 -19.75 -23.13 34.46
N SER A 539 -20.76 -22.33 34.11
CA SER A 539 -22.14 -22.59 34.58
C SER A 539 -23.11 -23.17 33.57
N GLU A 540 -23.02 -22.86 32.26
CA GLU A 540 -24.00 -23.34 31.27
C GLU A 540 -23.36 -23.77 29.92
N PRO A 541 -23.77 -24.92 29.35
CA PRO A 541 -23.30 -25.38 28.05
C PRO A 541 -23.82 -24.50 26.91
N ALA A 542 -22.98 -24.31 25.88
CA ALA A 542 -23.33 -23.51 24.71
C ALA A 542 -24.49 -24.13 23.92
N ALA A 543 -25.44 -23.28 23.50
CA ALA A 543 -26.52 -23.67 22.59
C ALA A 543 -26.00 -23.72 21.14
N LEU A 544 -26.19 -24.86 20.47
CA LEU A 544 -25.80 -25.06 19.07
C LEU A 544 -26.99 -24.81 18.11
N PRO A 545 -26.77 -24.28 16.90
CA PRO A 545 -25.47 -24.01 16.27
C PRO A 545 -24.82 -22.68 16.69
N LEU A 546 -23.49 -22.66 16.74
CA LEU A 546 -22.70 -21.50 17.18
C LEU A 546 -21.37 -21.38 16.40
N VAL A 547 -20.80 -20.18 16.37
CA VAL A 547 -19.45 -19.88 15.89
C VAL A 547 -18.60 -19.37 17.06
N PHE A 548 -17.53 -20.09 17.36
CA PHE A 548 -16.52 -19.68 18.34
C PHE A 548 -15.34 -19.05 17.64
N TRP A 549 -14.93 -17.87 18.09
CA TRP A 549 -13.68 -17.23 17.70
C TRP A 549 -12.73 -17.22 18.90
N GLY A 550 -11.52 -17.74 18.70
CA GLY A 550 -10.48 -17.78 19.73
C GLY A 550 -9.10 -17.45 19.19
N ALA A 551 -8.13 -17.32 20.10
CA ALA A 551 -6.74 -17.10 19.77
C ALA A 551 -5.80 -17.73 20.80
N HIS A 552 -4.88 -18.55 20.31
CA HIS A 552 -3.80 -19.13 21.10
C HIS A 552 -2.64 -18.14 21.21
N GLU A 553 -2.81 -17.11 22.04
CA GLU A 553 -1.77 -16.07 22.21
C GLU A 553 -0.52 -16.59 22.95
N LYS A 554 -0.64 -17.71 23.68
CA LYS A 554 0.44 -18.36 24.44
C LYS A 554 0.72 -19.76 23.89
N ALA A 555 1.99 -20.16 23.92
CA ALA A 555 2.39 -21.51 23.55
C ALA A 555 1.69 -22.55 24.44
N GLY A 556 1.09 -23.56 23.81
CA GLY A 556 0.36 -24.62 24.51
C GLY A 556 -1.02 -24.21 25.03
N ALA A 557 -1.57 -23.07 24.59
CA ALA A 557 -2.94 -22.70 24.90
C ALA A 557 -3.93 -23.73 24.35
N VAL A 558 -4.99 -23.98 25.12
CA VAL A 558 -6.11 -24.85 24.77
C VAL A 558 -7.38 -24.14 25.22
N ASP A 559 -8.31 -23.96 24.30
CA ASP A 559 -9.63 -23.40 24.59
C ASP A 559 -10.65 -24.54 24.63
N SER A 560 -11.54 -24.54 25.61
CA SER A 560 -12.52 -25.62 25.84
C SER A 560 -13.95 -25.09 25.82
N PHE A 561 -14.83 -25.79 25.11
CA PHE A 561 -16.23 -25.42 24.94
C PHE A 561 -17.14 -26.57 25.35
N GLU A 562 -17.96 -26.37 26.38
CA GLU A 562 -18.99 -27.34 26.78
C GLU A 562 -20.28 -27.13 25.98
N PHE A 563 -20.91 -28.23 25.56
CA PHE A 563 -22.20 -28.20 24.86
C PHE A 563 -23.02 -29.47 25.19
N ASN A 564 -24.32 -29.43 24.92
CA ASN A 564 -25.20 -30.60 25.02
C ASN A 564 -25.42 -31.22 23.63
N ALA A 565 -25.40 -32.55 23.55
CA ALA A 565 -25.78 -33.30 22.36
C ALA A 565 -26.97 -34.22 22.68
N GLU A 566 -27.85 -34.44 21.70
CA GLU A 566 -28.94 -35.39 21.79
C GLU A 566 -28.53 -36.78 21.26
N ALA A 567 -29.17 -37.83 21.75
CA ALA A 567 -28.92 -39.19 21.27
C ALA A 567 -29.35 -39.34 19.81
N ASN A 568 -28.56 -40.09 19.03
CA ASN A 568 -28.71 -40.37 17.61
C ASN A 568 -28.64 -39.13 16.70
N THR A 569 -27.93 -38.08 17.14
CA THR A 569 -27.67 -36.89 16.32
C THR A 569 -26.23 -36.84 15.83
N THR A 570 -26.01 -36.26 14.66
CA THR A 570 -24.66 -36.01 14.13
C THR A 570 -24.36 -34.53 14.20
N LEU A 571 -23.33 -34.15 14.96
CA LEU A 571 -22.85 -32.76 14.99
C LEU A 571 -21.58 -32.61 14.17
N VAL A 572 -21.45 -31.47 13.50
CA VAL A 572 -20.31 -31.09 12.68
C VAL A 572 -19.59 -29.93 13.36
N PHE A 573 -18.27 -30.02 13.43
CA PHE A 573 -17.35 -29.02 13.97
C PHE A 573 -16.37 -28.62 12.87
N GLU A 574 -16.62 -27.47 12.25
CA GLU A 574 -15.80 -26.89 11.19
C GLU A 574 -14.75 -25.96 11.79
N GLY A 575 -13.51 -26.45 11.92
CA GLY A 575 -12.38 -25.61 12.32
C GLY A 575 -11.81 -24.82 11.14
N SER A 576 -11.39 -23.58 11.38
CA SER A 576 -10.72 -22.74 10.38
C SER A 576 -9.65 -21.90 11.04
N ALA A 577 -8.42 -22.00 10.54
CA ALA A 577 -7.28 -21.25 11.03
C ALA A 577 -6.40 -20.83 9.85
N ARG A 578 -5.74 -21.79 9.19
CA ARG A 578 -4.86 -21.52 8.03
C ARG A 578 -5.63 -20.91 6.87
N SER A 579 -6.86 -21.38 6.61
CA SER A 579 -7.74 -20.78 5.60
C SER A 579 -8.10 -19.31 5.89
N LEU A 580 -8.04 -18.89 7.17
CA LEU A 580 -8.30 -17.52 7.60
C LEU A 580 -7.03 -16.63 7.57
N GLY A 581 -5.88 -17.17 7.16
CA GLY A 581 -4.58 -16.49 7.22
C GLY A 581 -3.92 -16.53 8.60
N SER A 582 -4.41 -17.38 9.51
CA SER A 582 -3.77 -17.62 10.80
C SER A 582 -2.49 -18.44 10.65
N LYS A 583 -1.57 -18.31 11.61
CA LYS A 583 -0.41 -19.20 11.76
C LYS A 583 -0.74 -20.50 12.50
N ALA A 584 -1.91 -20.55 13.15
CA ALA A 584 -2.37 -21.71 13.91
C ALA A 584 -2.48 -22.99 13.08
N GLN A 585 -2.06 -24.11 13.67
CA GLN A 585 -2.31 -25.47 13.21
C GLN A 585 -3.34 -26.10 14.14
N LEU A 586 -4.60 -25.79 13.88
CA LEU A 586 -5.71 -26.11 14.76
C LEU A 586 -5.97 -27.62 14.87
N VAL A 587 -6.12 -28.11 16.10
CA VAL A 587 -6.56 -29.46 16.42
C VAL A 587 -7.85 -29.38 17.22
N LEU A 588 -8.87 -30.12 16.78
CA LEU A 588 -10.13 -30.27 17.47
C LEU A 588 -10.17 -31.62 18.19
N THR A 589 -10.43 -31.61 19.50
CA THR A 589 -10.55 -32.82 20.33
C THR A 589 -11.92 -32.84 20.98
N LEU A 590 -12.70 -33.88 20.72
CA LEU A 590 -14.00 -34.09 21.34
C LEU A 590 -13.86 -35.05 22.53
N LYS A 591 -14.40 -34.64 23.68
CA LYS A 591 -14.40 -35.40 24.94
C LYS A 591 -15.82 -35.65 25.45
N ASP A 592 -16.03 -36.82 26.06
CA ASP A 592 -17.27 -37.13 26.78
C ASP A 592 -17.33 -36.45 28.16
N ALA A 593 -18.45 -36.64 28.88
CA ALA A 593 -18.67 -36.06 30.21
C ALA A 593 -17.64 -36.48 31.28
N THR A 594 -16.86 -37.54 31.05
CA THR A 594 -15.80 -38.00 31.95
C THR A 594 -14.44 -37.38 31.62
N GLY A 595 -14.36 -36.60 30.53
CA GLY A 595 -13.12 -36.03 29.99
C GLY A 595 -12.36 -36.97 29.07
N LYS A 596 -12.92 -38.15 28.73
CA LYS A 596 -12.29 -39.10 27.83
C LYS A 596 -12.44 -38.62 26.38
N THR A 597 -11.34 -38.60 25.64
CA THR A 597 -11.34 -38.31 24.20
C THR A 597 -12.09 -39.38 23.42
N ILE A 598 -13.08 -38.94 22.64
CA ILE A 598 -13.91 -39.80 21.78
C ILE A 598 -13.70 -39.53 20.28
N ALA A 599 -13.19 -38.35 19.89
CA ALA A 599 -12.78 -38.07 18.52
C ALA A 599 -11.71 -36.96 18.47
N VAL A 600 -10.85 -36.98 17.44
CA VAL A 600 -9.83 -35.95 17.19
C VAL A 600 -9.74 -35.66 15.69
N ALA A 601 -9.65 -34.39 15.31
CA ALA A 601 -9.40 -33.95 13.94
C ALA A 601 -8.27 -32.92 13.90
N ARG A 602 -7.31 -33.15 12.98
CA ARG A 602 -6.14 -32.27 12.79
C ARG A 602 -6.11 -31.57 11.43
N LYS A 603 -6.75 -32.19 10.43
CA LYS A 603 -6.86 -31.71 9.05
C LYS A 603 -8.09 -32.35 8.40
N PHE A 604 -8.42 -31.95 7.18
CA PHE A 604 -9.46 -32.57 6.37
C PHE A 604 -9.01 -32.67 4.93
N ASP A 605 -8.70 -33.89 4.47
CA ASP A 605 -8.10 -34.17 3.16
C ASP A 605 -6.84 -33.30 2.90
N ALA A 606 -6.82 -32.57 1.78
CA ALA A 606 -5.81 -31.58 1.42
C ALA A 606 -5.92 -30.25 2.20
N SER A 607 -7.05 -30.00 2.88
CA SER A 607 -7.23 -28.79 3.70
C SER A 607 -6.39 -28.88 4.97
N PRO A 608 -5.59 -27.85 5.29
CA PRO A 608 -4.79 -27.83 6.52
C PRO A 608 -5.64 -27.63 7.79
N ASP A 609 -6.91 -27.29 7.66
CA ASP A 609 -7.80 -27.06 8.80
C ASP A 609 -8.62 -28.32 9.14
N PRO A 610 -9.03 -28.54 10.40
CA PRO A 610 -9.75 -29.74 10.80
C PRO A 610 -11.25 -29.68 10.50
N LEU A 611 -11.85 -30.82 10.13
CA LEU A 611 -13.30 -31.03 10.14
C LEU A 611 -13.56 -32.28 10.99
N LEU A 612 -14.44 -32.16 11.99
CA LEU A 612 -14.85 -33.27 12.84
C LEU A 612 -16.36 -33.42 12.73
N ALA A 613 -16.83 -34.59 12.31
CA ALA A 613 -18.23 -34.97 12.38
C ALA A 613 -18.36 -36.20 13.28
N HIS A 614 -19.26 -36.16 14.25
CA HIS A 614 -19.44 -37.25 15.20
C HIS A 614 -20.91 -37.57 15.41
N HIS A 615 -21.24 -38.87 15.35
CA HIS A 615 -22.58 -39.38 15.65
C HIS A 615 -22.67 -39.75 17.13
N PHE A 616 -23.51 -39.05 17.86
CA PHE A 616 -23.66 -39.21 19.31
C PHE A 616 -24.70 -40.28 19.62
N THR A 617 -24.29 -41.36 20.28
CA THR A 617 -25.20 -42.47 20.63
C THR A 617 -25.97 -42.24 21.93
N ALA A 618 -25.59 -41.25 22.73
CA ALA A 618 -26.22 -40.92 24.01
C ALA A 618 -26.36 -39.42 24.20
N ALA A 619 -27.51 -39.00 24.74
CA ALA A 619 -27.73 -37.61 25.12
C ALA A 619 -26.88 -37.26 26.35
N GLY A 620 -26.27 -36.09 26.36
CA GLY A 620 -25.42 -35.68 27.48
C GLY A 620 -24.57 -34.45 27.19
N ARG A 621 -23.71 -34.14 28.16
CA ARG A 621 -22.75 -33.04 28.08
C ARG A 621 -21.44 -33.54 27.48
N TYR A 622 -20.86 -32.75 26.58
CA TYR A 622 -19.59 -33.03 25.90
C TYR A 622 -18.74 -31.77 25.87
N THR A 623 -17.43 -31.95 25.68
CA THR A 623 -16.46 -30.86 25.60
C THR A 623 -15.71 -30.92 24.27
N LEU A 624 -15.66 -29.80 23.55
CA LEU A 624 -14.77 -29.61 22.41
C LEU A 624 -13.57 -28.78 22.84
N GLU A 625 -12.37 -29.29 22.61
CA GLU A 625 -11.12 -28.55 22.81
C GLU A 625 -10.54 -28.12 21.46
N ALA A 626 -10.20 -26.84 21.35
CA ALA A 626 -9.39 -26.27 20.30
C ALA A 626 -7.97 -26.08 20.83
N SER A 627 -6.97 -26.62 20.13
CA SER A 627 -5.57 -26.58 20.54
C SER A 627 -4.65 -26.43 19.33
N GLU A 628 -3.37 -26.14 19.58
CA GLU A 628 -2.34 -26.16 18.53
C GLU A 628 -1.69 -27.54 18.39
N LEU A 629 -1.40 -27.95 17.14
CA LEU A 629 -0.61 -29.15 16.86
C LEU A 629 0.83 -29.03 17.34
N THR A 630 1.37 -27.80 17.35
CA THR A 630 2.72 -27.47 17.80
C THR A 630 2.67 -26.51 18.97
N PRO A 631 3.65 -26.49 19.90
CA PRO A 631 3.66 -25.59 21.05
C PRO A 631 4.03 -24.14 20.66
N ALA A 632 3.25 -23.54 19.75
CA ALA A 632 3.37 -22.17 19.28
C ALA A 632 2.20 -21.32 19.81
N GLY A 633 2.37 -20.00 19.84
CA GLY A 633 1.29 -19.08 20.19
C GLY A 633 1.69 -17.62 19.99
N SER A 634 0.76 -16.82 19.47
CA SER A 634 0.89 -15.37 19.28
C SER A 634 -0.47 -14.78 18.89
N ALA A 635 -0.58 -13.45 18.81
CA ALA A 635 -1.77 -12.77 18.30
C ALA A 635 -2.15 -13.14 16.85
N GLU A 636 -1.25 -13.81 16.11
CA GLU A 636 -1.46 -14.32 14.76
C GLU A 636 -1.92 -15.79 14.73
N HIS A 637 -2.06 -16.45 15.89
CA HIS A 637 -2.59 -17.81 16.05
C HIS A 637 -4.06 -17.75 16.48
N PHE A 638 -4.92 -17.23 15.60
CA PHE A 638 -6.37 -17.17 15.83
C PHE A 638 -7.08 -18.28 15.06
N TYR A 639 -8.30 -18.62 15.48
CA TYR A 639 -9.10 -19.63 14.82
C TYR A 639 -10.60 -19.34 14.94
N ARG A 640 -11.38 -20.04 14.14
CA ARG A 640 -12.83 -20.08 14.18
C ARG A 640 -13.29 -21.55 14.22
N VAL A 641 -14.27 -21.87 15.06
CA VAL A 641 -14.98 -23.15 15.02
C VAL A 641 -16.47 -22.92 14.86
N THR A 642 -17.06 -23.44 13.78
CA THR A 642 -18.52 -23.47 13.64
C THR A 642 -19.03 -24.86 14.03
N ALA A 643 -19.95 -24.93 14.99
CA ALA A 643 -20.42 -26.18 15.59
C ALA A 643 -21.95 -26.31 15.50
N GLY A 644 -22.46 -27.50 15.19
CA GLY A 644 -23.90 -27.83 15.26
C GLY A 644 -24.36 -28.94 14.32
N ALA A 645 -25.67 -29.23 14.32
CA ALA A 645 -26.32 -30.13 13.36
C ALA A 645 -26.48 -29.44 12.00
N LEU A 646 -25.36 -29.20 11.32
CA LEU A 646 -25.29 -28.39 10.10
C LEU A 646 -25.23 -29.29 8.86
N PRO A 647 -26.02 -29.03 7.80
CA PRO A 647 -25.85 -29.69 6.51
C PRO A 647 -24.46 -29.38 5.94
N PHE A 648 -23.60 -30.39 5.84
CA PHE A 648 -22.20 -30.21 5.46
C PHE A 648 -21.82 -31.16 4.32
N VAL A 649 -21.51 -30.58 3.17
CA VAL A 649 -21.07 -31.25 1.95
C VAL A 649 -19.56 -31.47 2.00
N THR A 650 -19.16 -32.72 1.78
CA THR A 650 -17.79 -33.20 1.81
C THR A 650 -17.32 -33.74 0.46
N GLY A 651 -18.23 -33.96 -0.48
CA GLY A 651 -17.92 -34.45 -1.83
C GLY A 651 -19.17 -34.53 -2.69
N ALA A 652 -19.01 -35.00 -3.92
CA ALA A 652 -20.12 -35.33 -4.81
C ALA A 652 -19.74 -36.50 -5.71
N TYR A 653 -20.74 -37.19 -6.25
CA TYR A 653 -20.58 -38.23 -7.27
C TYR A 653 -21.71 -38.16 -8.31
N PRO A 654 -21.46 -38.40 -9.60
CA PRO A 654 -20.17 -38.70 -10.24
C PRO A 654 -19.21 -37.49 -10.22
N LEU A 655 -17.94 -37.70 -10.54
CA LEU A 655 -16.92 -36.64 -10.58
C LEU A 655 -16.67 -36.08 -11.99
N ALA A 656 -17.35 -36.61 -13.00
CA ALA A 656 -17.22 -36.18 -14.39
C ALA A 656 -18.57 -35.80 -15.01
N ALA A 657 -18.54 -34.87 -15.96
CA ALA A 657 -19.71 -34.54 -16.78
C ALA A 657 -19.35 -34.11 -18.20
N LYS A 658 -20.34 -34.24 -19.09
CA LYS A 658 -20.18 -33.86 -20.49
C LYS A 658 -20.48 -32.38 -20.71
N VAL A 659 -19.62 -31.72 -21.47
CA VAL A 659 -19.81 -30.30 -21.86
C VAL A 659 -21.16 -30.11 -22.55
N GLY A 660 -21.93 -29.13 -22.08
CA GLY A 660 -23.24 -28.77 -22.62
C GLY A 660 -24.40 -29.67 -22.19
N VAL A 661 -24.16 -30.70 -21.36
CA VAL A 661 -25.20 -31.64 -20.90
C VAL A 661 -25.48 -31.43 -19.42
N GLU A 662 -26.75 -31.17 -19.07
CA GLU A 662 -27.17 -31.10 -17.68
C GLU A 662 -27.11 -32.50 -17.04
N SER A 663 -26.27 -32.62 -16.01
CA SER A 663 -26.08 -33.86 -15.25
C SER A 663 -26.46 -33.64 -13.79
N ALA A 664 -26.92 -34.70 -13.11
CA ALA A 664 -27.23 -34.68 -11.69
C ALA A 664 -26.06 -35.26 -10.88
N PHE A 665 -25.69 -34.58 -9.81
CA PHE A 665 -24.59 -34.93 -8.92
C PHE A 665 -25.14 -35.13 -7.51
N THR A 666 -24.97 -36.32 -6.96
CA THR A 666 -25.37 -36.64 -5.59
C THR A 666 -24.33 -36.08 -4.63
N LEU A 667 -24.76 -35.28 -3.67
CA LEU A 667 -23.88 -34.69 -2.65
C LEU A 667 -23.60 -35.72 -1.56
N ILE A 668 -22.35 -35.80 -1.11
CA ILE A 668 -21.89 -36.69 -0.04
C ILE A 668 -21.52 -35.83 1.17
N GLY A 669 -21.98 -36.19 2.37
CA GLY A 669 -21.71 -35.41 3.56
C GLY A 669 -22.57 -35.76 4.78
N HIS A 670 -22.63 -34.82 5.72
CA HIS A 670 -23.30 -34.99 7.01
C HIS A 670 -24.55 -34.12 7.09
N ASN A 671 -25.60 -34.64 7.74
CA ASN A 671 -26.88 -33.94 7.92
C ASN A 671 -27.48 -33.42 6.59
N LEU A 672 -27.21 -34.12 5.48
CA LEU A 672 -27.84 -33.86 4.19
C LEU A 672 -29.18 -34.61 4.12
N GLY A 673 -30.14 -34.06 3.37
CA GLY A 673 -31.36 -34.80 3.05
C GLY A 673 -31.05 -36.04 2.19
N THR A 674 -31.88 -37.07 2.28
CA THR A 674 -31.74 -38.30 1.50
C THR A 674 -31.66 -37.99 0.00
N ASN A 675 -30.61 -38.46 -0.69
CA ASN A 675 -30.38 -38.23 -2.12
C ASN A 675 -30.36 -36.74 -2.53
N THR A 676 -29.76 -35.88 -1.70
CA THR A 676 -29.57 -34.46 -2.06
C THR A 676 -28.73 -34.37 -3.34
N THR A 677 -29.29 -33.79 -4.40
CA THR A 677 -28.63 -33.67 -5.71
C THR A 677 -28.54 -32.22 -6.17
N VAL A 678 -27.48 -31.92 -6.92
CA VAL A 678 -27.31 -30.64 -7.64
C VAL A 678 -27.28 -30.94 -9.13
N LYS A 679 -27.96 -30.12 -9.93
CA LYS A 679 -27.91 -30.19 -11.39
C LYS A 679 -26.98 -29.14 -11.93
N PHE A 680 -26.12 -29.52 -12.86
CA PHE A 680 -25.16 -28.60 -13.48
C PHE A 680 -24.82 -29.02 -14.91
N ALA A 681 -24.62 -28.03 -15.78
CA ALA A 681 -24.22 -28.20 -17.17
C ALA A 681 -22.92 -27.40 -17.42
N PRO A 682 -21.74 -28.05 -17.50
CA PRO A 682 -20.49 -27.35 -17.76
C PRO A 682 -20.44 -26.78 -19.19
N THR A 683 -19.80 -25.63 -19.36
CA THR A 683 -19.81 -24.89 -20.64
C THR A 683 -18.58 -25.08 -21.52
N ARG A 684 -17.50 -25.64 -20.98
CA ARG A 684 -16.23 -25.94 -21.66
C ARG A 684 -15.55 -27.13 -21.01
N GLU A 685 -14.47 -27.65 -21.59
CA GLU A 685 -13.66 -28.68 -20.95
C GLU A 685 -12.87 -28.13 -19.74
N GLY A 686 -12.51 -29.03 -18.81
CA GLY A 686 -11.69 -28.75 -17.63
C GLY A 686 -12.44 -28.85 -16.31
N GLU A 687 -11.82 -28.41 -15.21
CA GLU A 687 -12.42 -28.46 -13.87
C GLU A 687 -13.47 -27.35 -13.67
N PHE A 688 -14.57 -27.70 -13.00
CA PHE A 688 -15.64 -26.77 -12.59
C PHE A 688 -15.95 -26.92 -11.11
N GLU A 689 -16.26 -25.82 -10.46
CA GLU A 689 -16.89 -25.83 -9.15
C GLU A 689 -18.39 -26.12 -9.31
N LEU A 690 -18.90 -27.08 -8.55
CA LEU A 690 -20.31 -27.42 -8.48
C LEU A 690 -21.04 -26.31 -7.70
N PRO A 691 -22.03 -25.63 -8.30
CA PRO A 691 -22.67 -24.48 -7.66
C PRO A 691 -23.63 -24.91 -6.56
N LEU A 692 -23.19 -24.81 -5.30
CA LEU A 692 -24.02 -24.99 -4.11
C LEU A 692 -24.83 -23.71 -3.84
N LYS A 693 -25.95 -23.54 -4.55
CA LYS A 693 -26.80 -22.33 -4.45
C LYS A 693 -27.57 -22.21 -3.12
N ASP A 694 -27.78 -23.33 -2.43
CA ASP A 694 -28.43 -23.35 -1.13
C ASP A 694 -27.46 -22.88 -0.04
N MET A 695 -27.75 -21.71 0.55
CA MET A 695 -26.93 -21.09 1.57
C MET A 695 -26.85 -21.89 2.88
N THR A 696 -27.75 -22.85 3.09
CA THR A 696 -27.73 -23.74 4.27
C THR A 696 -26.64 -24.81 4.15
N LEU A 697 -26.27 -25.20 2.93
CA LEU A 697 -25.25 -26.22 2.67
C LEU A 697 -23.86 -25.66 2.94
N ARG A 698 -23.12 -26.26 3.88
CA ARG A 698 -21.73 -25.91 4.22
C ARG A 698 -20.73 -26.79 3.47
N SER A 699 -19.54 -26.29 3.22
CA SER A 699 -18.41 -27.08 2.70
C SER A 699 -17.10 -26.41 3.10
N LYS A 700 -16.03 -27.19 3.24
CA LYS A 700 -14.71 -26.68 3.62
C LYS A 700 -13.92 -26.12 2.42
N GLY A 701 -14.27 -26.57 1.22
CA GLY A 701 -13.73 -26.12 -0.05
C GLY A 701 -14.80 -26.20 -1.14
N ALA A 702 -14.47 -25.72 -2.33
CA ALA A 702 -15.32 -25.92 -3.49
C ALA A 702 -15.38 -27.41 -3.84
N ILE A 703 -16.59 -27.93 -4.05
CA ILE A 703 -16.80 -29.27 -4.60
C ILE A 703 -16.62 -29.17 -6.10
N LYS A 704 -15.74 -29.99 -6.69
CA LYS A 704 -15.38 -29.85 -8.09
C LYS A 704 -15.71 -31.10 -8.90
N LEU A 705 -15.77 -30.93 -10.21
CA LEU A 705 -15.93 -32.00 -11.19
C LEU A 705 -15.08 -31.72 -12.43
N LEU A 706 -14.78 -32.76 -13.20
CA LEU A 706 -14.09 -32.68 -14.49
C LEU A 706 -15.09 -32.69 -15.65
N ALA A 707 -15.03 -31.68 -16.51
CA ALA A 707 -15.83 -31.61 -17.72
C ALA A 707 -15.03 -32.07 -18.96
N THR A 708 -15.63 -32.90 -19.80
CA THR A 708 -15.05 -33.41 -21.05
C THR A 708 -15.99 -33.21 -22.24
N SER A 709 -15.45 -32.96 -23.43
CA SER A 709 -16.25 -32.97 -24.68
C SER A 709 -16.62 -34.38 -25.13
N GLY A 710 -15.87 -35.39 -24.67
CA GLY A 710 -16.13 -36.80 -24.90
C GLY A 710 -17.31 -37.35 -24.10
N GLU A 711 -17.34 -38.68 -23.94
CA GLU A 711 -18.31 -39.33 -23.06
C GLU A 711 -17.88 -39.15 -21.60
N ALA A 712 -18.82 -38.77 -20.74
CA ALA A 712 -18.65 -38.76 -19.29
C ALA A 712 -19.51 -39.89 -18.73
N LEU A 713 -18.86 -40.91 -18.17
CA LEU A 713 -19.48 -42.14 -17.71
C LEU A 713 -19.41 -42.22 -16.19
N ALA A 714 -20.34 -42.93 -15.57
CA ALA A 714 -20.22 -43.43 -14.20
C ALA A 714 -19.95 -44.94 -14.27
N GLU A 715 -19.18 -45.47 -13.33
CA GLU A 715 -18.87 -46.89 -13.28
C GLU A 715 -20.12 -47.76 -13.10
N GLN A 716 -19.96 -49.05 -13.39
CA GLN A 716 -20.97 -50.07 -13.13
C GLN A 716 -20.30 -51.28 -12.48
N GLU A 717 -20.68 -51.57 -11.25
CA GLU A 717 -20.15 -52.68 -10.46
C GLU A 717 -20.92 -53.99 -10.73
N PRO A 718 -20.27 -55.17 -10.76
CA PRO A 718 -18.83 -55.37 -10.53
C PRO A 718 -17.99 -55.02 -11.77
N ASN A 719 -16.86 -54.35 -11.58
CA ASN A 719 -15.83 -54.10 -12.60
C ASN A 719 -14.43 -54.43 -12.07
N ASN A 720 -14.34 -55.42 -11.17
CA ASN A 720 -13.16 -55.70 -10.38
C ASN A 720 -12.09 -56.58 -11.11
N GLY A 721 -12.45 -57.10 -12.28
CA GLY A 721 -11.58 -57.96 -13.08
C GLY A 721 -11.74 -57.75 -14.58
N ILE A 722 -10.79 -58.30 -15.35
CA ILE A 722 -10.73 -58.16 -16.82
C ILE A 722 -12.02 -58.62 -17.52
N SER A 723 -12.63 -59.71 -17.06
CA SER A 723 -13.88 -60.25 -17.62
C SER A 723 -15.11 -59.37 -17.38
N GLU A 724 -15.03 -58.46 -16.40
CA GLU A 724 -16.10 -57.58 -15.95
C GLU A 724 -15.87 -56.12 -16.38
N SER A 725 -14.75 -55.86 -17.07
CA SER A 725 -14.32 -54.50 -17.40
C SER A 725 -15.21 -53.82 -18.43
N ALA A 726 -15.58 -52.56 -18.15
CA ALA A 726 -16.25 -51.71 -19.14
C ALA A 726 -15.25 -51.21 -20.18
N SER A 727 -15.70 -51.08 -21.44
CA SER A 727 -14.86 -50.56 -22.53
C SER A 727 -14.91 -49.03 -22.59
N LEU A 728 -13.75 -48.39 -22.50
CA LEU A 728 -13.58 -46.94 -22.63
C LEU A 728 -13.09 -46.57 -24.02
N LYS A 729 -13.74 -45.56 -24.60
CA LYS A 729 -13.26 -44.90 -25.82
C LYS A 729 -12.19 -43.88 -25.46
N ILE A 730 -11.15 -43.77 -26.28
CA ILE A 730 -10.16 -42.70 -26.15
C ILE A 730 -10.89 -41.33 -26.26
N GLY A 731 -10.65 -40.45 -25.29
CA GLY A 731 -11.33 -39.17 -25.10
C GLY A 731 -12.48 -39.19 -24.09
N SER A 732 -12.83 -40.36 -23.54
CA SER A 732 -13.84 -40.48 -22.47
C SER A 732 -13.25 -40.25 -21.08
N VAL A 733 -14.12 -39.86 -20.16
CA VAL A 733 -13.83 -39.78 -18.72
C VAL A 733 -14.83 -40.67 -17.99
N VAL A 734 -14.35 -41.55 -17.12
CA VAL A 734 -15.19 -42.39 -16.25
C VAL A 734 -15.03 -41.97 -14.79
N SER A 735 -16.13 -41.82 -14.07
CA SER A 735 -16.12 -41.64 -12.62
C SER A 735 -16.17 -43.01 -11.95
N GLY A 736 -15.14 -43.32 -11.17
CA GLY A 736 -15.09 -44.53 -10.35
C GLY A 736 -15.10 -44.23 -8.85
N SER A 737 -15.37 -45.24 -8.01
CA SER A 737 -15.43 -45.13 -6.56
C SER A 737 -14.98 -46.39 -5.84
N PHE A 738 -14.08 -46.21 -4.87
CA PHE A 738 -13.65 -47.25 -3.95
C PHE A 738 -14.65 -47.36 -2.79
N ALA A 739 -15.88 -47.78 -3.11
CA ALA A 739 -16.95 -47.83 -2.11
C ALA A 739 -16.70 -48.91 -1.05
N LYS A 740 -15.99 -49.99 -1.40
CA LYS A 740 -15.68 -51.11 -0.52
C LYS A 740 -14.19 -51.30 -0.34
N GLN A 741 -13.82 -51.95 0.77
CA GLN A 741 -12.43 -52.30 1.02
C GLN A 741 -11.92 -53.29 -0.05
N GLY A 742 -10.76 -53.00 -0.63
CA GLY A 742 -10.15 -53.84 -1.66
C GLY A 742 -10.74 -53.69 -3.06
N ASP A 743 -11.56 -52.66 -3.33
CA ASP A 743 -12.02 -52.34 -4.68
C ASP A 743 -10.85 -52.07 -5.62
N ALA A 744 -10.96 -52.61 -6.83
CA ALA A 744 -10.01 -52.43 -7.92
C ALA A 744 -10.74 -52.31 -9.25
N ASP A 745 -10.94 -51.10 -9.74
CA ASP A 745 -11.68 -50.87 -10.98
C ASP A 745 -10.85 -51.20 -12.22
N VAL A 746 -11.39 -52.02 -13.12
CA VAL A 746 -10.73 -52.39 -14.37
C VAL A 746 -11.53 -51.88 -15.57
N TYR A 747 -10.87 -51.13 -16.44
CA TYR A 747 -11.45 -50.61 -17.67
C TYR A 747 -10.63 -51.05 -18.89
N SER A 748 -11.29 -51.60 -19.92
CA SER A 748 -10.63 -52.00 -21.16
C SER A 748 -10.57 -50.84 -22.16
N PHE A 749 -9.50 -50.76 -22.95
CA PHE A 749 -9.38 -49.81 -24.05
C PHE A 749 -8.55 -50.41 -25.19
N GLU A 750 -8.82 -49.99 -26.41
CA GLU A 750 -8.10 -50.43 -27.61
C GLU A 750 -7.04 -49.39 -28.00
N ALA A 751 -5.83 -49.84 -28.32
CA ALA A 751 -4.74 -48.99 -28.75
C ALA A 751 -3.96 -49.59 -29.93
N ALA A 752 -3.53 -48.74 -30.87
CA ALA A 752 -2.66 -49.13 -31.98
C ALA A 752 -1.19 -49.22 -31.53
N ALA A 753 -0.37 -50.04 -32.20
CA ALA A 753 1.06 -50.14 -31.91
C ALA A 753 1.76 -48.77 -32.03
N GLY A 754 2.49 -48.35 -30.99
CA GLY A 754 3.16 -47.06 -30.91
C GLY A 754 2.26 -45.87 -30.59
N GLN A 755 0.94 -46.06 -30.42
CA GLN A 755 0.04 -44.98 -30.03
C GLN A 755 0.37 -44.49 -28.61
N ARG A 756 0.51 -43.16 -28.46
CA ARG A 756 0.86 -42.50 -27.19
C ARG A 756 -0.41 -41.99 -26.51
N LEU A 757 -0.72 -42.55 -25.35
CA LEU A 757 -1.90 -42.23 -24.54
C LEU A 757 -1.48 -41.71 -23.17
N ILE A 758 -2.36 -40.91 -22.58
CA ILE A 758 -2.28 -40.45 -21.19
C ILE A 758 -3.49 -41.02 -20.46
N LEU A 759 -3.20 -41.67 -19.33
CA LEU A 759 -4.19 -42.04 -18.34
C LEU A 759 -3.92 -41.22 -17.09
N GLU A 760 -4.90 -40.42 -16.68
CA GLU A 760 -4.76 -39.56 -15.52
C GLU A 760 -6.03 -39.61 -14.67
N THR A 761 -5.86 -39.76 -13.37
CA THR A 761 -6.96 -39.63 -12.41
C THR A 761 -7.09 -38.18 -11.96
N HIS A 762 -8.31 -37.81 -11.61
CA HIS A 762 -8.67 -36.59 -10.93
C HIS A 762 -9.49 -36.97 -9.70
N ALA A 763 -8.85 -37.02 -8.54
CA ALA A 763 -9.45 -37.34 -7.25
C ALA A 763 -9.18 -36.19 -6.26
N GLU A 764 -7.94 -36.05 -5.78
CA GLU A 764 -7.57 -35.01 -4.79
C GLU A 764 -7.87 -33.60 -5.33
N ARG A 765 -7.56 -33.37 -6.61
CA ARG A 765 -7.87 -32.09 -7.27
C ARG A 765 -9.37 -31.77 -7.35
N LEU A 766 -10.22 -32.80 -7.30
CA LEU A 766 -11.68 -32.67 -7.28
C LEU A 766 -12.28 -32.69 -5.86
N GLY A 767 -11.46 -32.81 -4.83
CA GLY A 767 -11.88 -32.82 -3.42
C GLY A 767 -12.20 -34.22 -2.87
N SER A 768 -11.79 -35.28 -3.57
CA SER A 768 -11.82 -36.66 -3.06
C SER A 768 -10.54 -36.95 -2.26
N PRO A 769 -10.62 -37.70 -1.14
CA PRO A 769 -9.44 -38.15 -0.40
C PRO A 769 -8.71 -39.35 -1.02
N ALA A 770 -9.20 -39.89 -2.16
CA ALA A 770 -8.61 -41.07 -2.78
C ALA A 770 -7.18 -40.81 -3.27
N ASP A 771 -6.27 -41.69 -2.86
CA ASP A 771 -4.89 -41.76 -3.30
C ASP A 771 -4.82 -42.85 -4.38
N THR A 772 -4.94 -42.44 -5.65
CA THR A 772 -5.16 -43.38 -6.74
C THR A 772 -3.87 -44.05 -7.20
N ARG A 773 -3.96 -45.26 -7.75
CA ARG A 773 -2.89 -45.92 -8.49
C ARG A 773 -3.43 -46.51 -9.78
N ILE A 774 -2.77 -46.19 -10.90
CA ILE A 774 -3.08 -46.73 -12.22
C ILE A 774 -2.04 -47.80 -12.57
N GLU A 775 -2.49 -48.94 -13.09
CA GLU A 775 -1.66 -50.00 -13.67
C GLU A 775 -2.22 -50.43 -15.03
N ILE A 776 -1.36 -50.64 -16.03
CA ILE A 776 -1.78 -51.18 -17.33
C ILE A 776 -1.51 -52.68 -17.37
N LEU A 777 -2.57 -53.46 -17.64
CA LEU A 777 -2.53 -54.90 -17.77
C LEU A 777 -2.67 -55.34 -19.23
N GLY A 778 -1.98 -56.42 -19.57
CA GLY A 778 -2.17 -57.13 -20.84
C GLY A 778 -3.42 -58.03 -20.80
N LYS A 779 -3.70 -58.68 -21.94
CA LYS A 779 -4.81 -59.64 -22.07
C LYS A 779 -4.73 -60.86 -21.14
N ASP A 780 -3.55 -61.15 -20.58
CA ASP A 780 -3.31 -62.22 -19.62
C ASP A 780 -3.46 -61.76 -18.16
N GLY A 781 -3.82 -60.49 -17.95
CA GLY A 781 -3.98 -59.89 -16.63
C GLY A 781 -2.69 -59.54 -15.90
N LYS A 782 -1.54 -59.63 -16.58
CA LYS A 782 -0.26 -59.24 -16.00
C LYS A 782 0.07 -57.78 -16.34
N PRO A 783 0.80 -57.08 -15.44
CA PRO A 783 1.31 -55.74 -15.74
C PRO A 783 2.16 -55.72 -17.02
N VAL A 784 1.96 -54.70 -17.85
CA VAL A 784 2.73 -54.52 -19.08
C VAL A 784 4.10 -53.92 -18.74
N GLU A 785 5.17 -54.60 -19.14
CA GLU A 785 6.54 -54.11 -18.97
C GLU A 785 6.80 -52.87 -19.85
N ARG A 786 7.30 -51.79 -19.23
CA ARG A 786 7.66 -50.53 -19.88
C ARG A 786 9.11 -50.55 -20.34
N LEU A 787 10.03 -50.95 -19.45
CA LEU A 787 11.46 -51.05 -19.72
C LEU A 787 12.18 -51.88 -18.64
N LEU A 788 13.42 -52.28 -18.94
CA LEU A 788 14.34 -52.94 -18.01
C LEU A 788 15.45 -51.97 -17.60
N LEU A 789 15.70 -51.83 -16.30
CA LEU A 789 16.79 -51.02 -15.76
C LEU A 789 17.95 -51.93 -15.35
N GLN A 790 19.04 -51.94 -16.10
CA GLN A 790 20.25 -52.66 -15.74
C GLN A 790 21.09 -51.82 -14.79
N ALA A 791 21.34 -52.30 -13.56
CA ALA A 791 22.32 -51.66 -12.69
C ALA A 791 23.73 -51.82 -13.26
N VAL A 792 24.46 -50.72 -13.36
CA VAL A 792 25.84 -50.67 -13.85
C VAL A 792 26.84 -50.30 -12.74
N ARG A 793 26.38 -49.67 -11.65
CA ARG A 793 27.15 -49.38 -10.44
C ARG A 793 26.26 -49.40 -9.20
N ASP A 794 26.81 -49.83 -8.07
CA ASP A 794 26.19 -49.77 -6.75
C ASP A 794 26.56 -48.49 -5.99
N SER A 795 25.67 -48.07 -5.10
CA SER A 795 25.79 -46.92 -4.21
C SER A 795 24.81 -47.08 -3.04
N ALA A 796 24.75 -46.10 -2.15
CA ALA A 796 23.77 -46.03 -1.07
C ALA A 796 23.51 -44.58 -0.66
N VAL A 797 22.33 -44.33 -0.10
CA VAL A 797 21.99 -43.06 0.56
C VAL A 797 22.84 -42.92 1.82
N THR A 798 23.55 -41.81 1.98
CA THR A 798 24.44 -41.59 3.14
C THR A 798 24.15 -40.26 3.85
N PHE A 799 24.75 -40.08 5.04
CA PHE A 799 24.62 -38.93 5.95
C PHE A 799 23.25 -38.76 6.66
N ARG A 800 22.13 -38.77 5.94
CA ARG A 800 20.78 -38.64 6.53
C ARG A 800 19.70 -39.31 5.68
N PRO A 801 18.58 -39.76 6.28
CA PRO A 801 17.41 -40.19 5.52
C PRO A 801 16.81 -39.01 4.75
N MET A 802 16.09 -39.32 3.67
CA MET A 802 15.42 -38.33 2.83
C MET A 802 13.95 -38.65 2.67
N ASP A 803 13.13 -37.60 2.62
CA ASP A 803 11.70 -37.73 2.33
C ASP A 803 11.43 -37.73 0.81
N SER A 804 10.18 -37.96 0.41
CA SER A 804 9.73 -38.01 -0.98
C SER A 804 9.72 -36.66 -1.72
N VAL A 805 10.16 -35.57 -1.09
CA VAL A 805 10.13 -34.22 -1.69
C VAL A 805 11.49 -33.53 -1.71
N GLN A 806 12.46 -33.92 -0.87
CA GLN A 806 13.78 -33.30 -0.81
C GLN A 806 14.55 -33.39 -2.14
N PRO A 807 15.03 -32.28 -2.73
CA PRO A 807 15.61 -32.24 -4.09
C PRO A 807 17.01 -32.87 -4.23
N GLY A 808 17.75 -32.96 -3.13
CA GLY A 808 19.12 -33.46 -3.10
C GLY A 808 19.23 -34.79 -2.37
N VAL A 809 20.18 -35.61 -2.79
CA VAL A 809 20.57 -36.84 -2.09
C VAL A 809 22.09 -36.94 -2.03
N ARG A 810 22.60 -37.44 -0.92
CA ARG A 810 24.02 -37.79 -0.80
C ARG A 810 24.19 -39.27 -1.08
N LEU A 811 25.04 -39.56 -2.06
CA LEU A 811 25.31 -40.90 -2.54
C LEU A 811 26.76 -41.28 -2.25
N VAL A 812 26.98 -42.52 -1.85
CA VAL A 812 28.32 -43.12 -1.78
C VAL A 812 28.92 -43.21 -3.20
N ASN A 813 30.23 -43.00 -3.33
CA ASN A 813 30.97 -43.04 -4.61
C ASN A 813 30.42 -42.06 -5.68
N TRP A 814 29.84 -40.93 -5.26
CA TRP A 814 29.28 -39.93 -6.18
C TRP A 814 30.31 -39.37 -7.17
N GLU A 815 31.61 -39.45 -6.86
CA GLU A 815 32.74 -39.03 -7.69
C GLU A 815 32.88 -39.87 -8.97
N GLU A 816 32.37 -41.10 -8.96
CA GLU A 816 32.37 -42.02 -10.11
C GLU A 816 31.11 -41.88 -10.99
N MET A 817 30.21 -40.97 -10.64
CA MET A 817 28.93 -40.74 -11.32
C MET A 817 28.95 -39.46 -12.15
N ASP A 818 28.33 -39.50 -13.32
CA ASP A 818 28.19 -38.35 -14.22
C ASP A 818 26.79 -37.72 -14.08
N LEU A 819 26.63 -36.47 -14.55
CA LEU A 819 25.31 -35.87 -14.70
C LEU A 819 24.50 -36.64 -15.75
N ARG A 820 23.17 -36.52 -15.72
CA ARG A 820 22.21 -37.24 -16.59
C ARG A 820 22.09 -38.75 -16.35
N GLU A 821 22.94 -39.36 -15.53
CA GLU A 821 22.78 -40.77 -15.15
C GLU A 821 21.48 -40.97 -14.34
N TYR A 822 20.83 -42.11 -14.57
CA TYR A 822 19.65 -42.50 -13.82
C TYR A 822 20.06 -43.25 -12.56
N ILE A 823 19.41 -42.90 -11.44
CA ILE A 823 19.61 -43.52 -10.15
C ILE A 823 18.32 -44.23 -9.75
N TYR A 824 18.40 -45.53 -9.51
CA TYR A 824 17.32 -46.34 -8.99
C TYR A 824 17.42 -46.47 -7.48
N MET A 825 16.34 -46.19 -6.76
CA MET A 825 16.23 -46.31 -5.30
C MET A 825 14.86 -46.91 -4.96
N GLN A 826 14.82 -48.21 -4.65
CA GLN A 826 13.61 -48.90 -4.16
C GLN A 826 12.32 -48.73 -5.00
N GLY A 827 12.43 -48.53 -6.32
CA GLY A 827 11.28 -48.30 -7.21
C GLY A 827 11.26 -46.92 -7.83
N ASP A 828 11.91 -45.95 -7.19
CA ASP A 828 12.12 -44.61 -7.70
C ASP A 828 13.19 -44.60 -8.79
N VAL A 829 12.94 -43.87 -9.87
CA VAL A 829 13.97 -43.58 -10.87
C VAL A 829 14.20 -42.08 -10.95
N MET A 830 15.35 -41.64 -10.44
CA MET A 830 15.76 -40.24 -10.44
C MET A 830 16.83 -40.01 -11.51
N ARG A 831 17.06 -38.75 -11.88
CA ARG A 831 18.14 -38.37 -12.80
C ARG A 831 18.99 -37.28 -12.18
N LYS A 832 20.31 -37.42 -12.26
CA LYS A 832 21.26 -36.47 -11.64
C LYS A 832 21.32 -35.15 -12.43
N PHE A 833 21.09 -34.04 -11.75
CA PHE A 833 21.07 -32.69 -12.33
C PHE A 833 22.33 -31.88 -11.99
N ARG A 834 22.84 -31.97 -10.76
CA ARG A 834 24.02 -31.21 -10.32
C ARG A 834 24.94 -32.06 -9.45
N MET A 835 26.25 -31.89 -9.66
CA MET A 835 27.28 -32.45 -8.80
C MET A 835 27.26 -31.77 -7.42
N PRO A 836 27.68 -32.47 -6.36
CA PRO A 836 27.86 -31.85 -5.06
C PRO A 836 29.00 -30.82 -5.10
N GLN A 837 28.83 -29.70 -4.40
CA GLN A 837 29.81 -28.59 -4.33
C GLN A 837 30.84 -28.77 -3.21
N GLY A 838 31.18 -30.03 -2.90
CA GLY A 838 32.06 -30.44 -1.81
C GLY A 838 31.58 -31.72 -1.11
N PRO A 839 32.39 -32.31 -0.20
CA PRO A 839 32.08 -33.57 0.48
C PRO A 839 30.78 -33.53 1.30
N ASP A 840 30.44 -32.34 1.80
CA ASP A 840 29.24 -32.10 2.62
C ASP A 840 28.04 -31.58 1.81
N SER A 841 28.10 -31.62 0.48
CA SER A 841 27.00 -31.20 -0.40
C SER A 841 26.23 -32.41 -0.93
N ASP A 842 24.95 -32.20 -1.19
CA ASP A 842 24.12 -33.21 -1.84
C ASP A 842 24.29 -33.15 -3.37
N SER A 843 24.15 -34.29 -4.05
CA SER A 843 23.88 -34.31 -5.49
C SER A 843 22.43 -33.87 -5.70
N LEU A 844 22.19 -32.88 -6.55
CA LEU A 844 20.82 -32.49 -6.87
C LEU A 844 20.29 -33.37 -7.99
N MET A 845 19.07 -33.86 -7.81
CA MET A 845 18.31 -34.51 -8.88
C MET A 845 17.61 -33.47 -9.74
N PHE A 846 17.11 -33.87 -10.90
CA PHE A 846 16.16 -33.05 -11.63
C PHE A 846 14.94 -32.79 -10.73
N THR A 847 14.50 -31.54 -10.67
CA THR A 847 13.41 -31.12 -9.79
C THR A 847 12.34 -30.37 -10.54
N LEU A 848 11.09 -30.52 -10.10
CA LEU A 848 9.99 -29.64 -10.46
C LEU A 848 9.44 -29.00 -9.17
N ASN A 849 9.30 -27.67 -9.15
CA ASN A 849 8.82 -26.92 -7.98
C ASN A 849 9.60 -27.22 -6.68
N GLY A 850 10.92 -27.42 -6.80
CA GLY A 850 11.80 -27.73 -5.67
C GLY A 850 11.67 -29.17 -5.13
N LYS A 851 10.86 -30.02 -5.76
CA LYS A 851 10.70 -31.44 -5.43
C LYS A 851 11.42 -32.32 -6.45
N ARG A 852 11.94 -33.47 -6.03
CA ARG A 852 12.55 -34.45 -6.96
C ARG A 852 11.52 -34.90 -8.00
N ARG A 853 11.94 -34.88 -9.26
CA ARG A 853 11.21 -35.44 -10.39
C ARG A 853 11.62 -36.90 -10.56
N ALA A 854 10.63 -37.78 -10.53
CA ALA A 854 10.79 -39.18 -10.89
C ALA A 854 10.58 -39.39 -12.40
N TYR A 855 11.31 -40.33 -12.98
CA TYR A 855 11.32 -40.64 -14.41
C TYR A 855 10.58 -41.95 -14.70
N PHE A 856 10.17 -42.10 -15.96
CA PHE A 856 9.44 -43.28 -16.45
C PHE A 856 8.09 -43.53 -15.75
N ASP A 857 7.47 -42.46 -15.25
CA ASP A 857 6.25 -42.49 -14.43
C ASP A 857 6.41 -43.37 -13.19
N THR A 858 7.61 -43.38 -12.60
CA THR A 858 7.78 -43.84 -11.22
C THR A 858 7.42 -42.71 -10.26
N THR A 859 7.24 -43.06 -8.99
CA THR A 859 6.87 -42.12 -7.94
C THR A 859 8.03 -41.92 -6.98
N ALA A 860 8.23 -40.69 -6.52
CA ALA A 860 9.25 -40.38 -5.52
C ALA A 860 8.82 -40.87 -4.14
N THR A 861 9.64 -41.67 -3.47
CA THR A 861 9.42 -42.21 -2.13
C THR A 861 10.47 -41.69 -1.14
N ALA A 862 10.27 -42.02 0.14
CA ALA A 862 11.23 -41.70 1.19
C ALA A 862 12.29 -42.81 1.27
N HIS A 863 13.55 -42.43 1.47
CA HIS A 863 14.65 -43.38 1.59
C HIS A 863 15.37 -43.26 2.93
N ALA A 864 15.69 -44.41 3.51
CA ALA A 864 16.40 -44.50 4.77
C ALA A 864 17.90 -44.23 4.60
N LEU A 865 18.59 -43.95 5.71
CA LEU A 865 20.05 -43.96 5.73
C LEU A 865 20.56 -45.37 5.41
N ASP A 866 21.64 -45.45 4.62
CA ASP A 866 22.30 -46.68 4.14
C ASP A 866 21.44 -47.54 3.20
N GLU A 867 20.33 -46.99 2.70
CA GLU A 867 19.50 -47.68 1.71
C GLU A 867 20.23 -47.82 0.36
N PRO A 868 20.26 -49.02 -0.26
CA PRO A 868 20.94 -49.23 -1.52
C PRO A 868 20.39 -48.38 -2.67
N ALA A 869 21.30 -47.83 -3.46
CA ALA A 869 21.01 -47.09 -4.68
C ALA A 869 21.84 -47.64 -5.84
N TYR A 870 21.35 -47.55 -7.07
CA TYR A 870 22.08 -48.06 -8.23
C TYR A 870 22.10 -47.04 -9.36
N VAL A 871 23.25 -46.85 -9.99
CA VAL A 871 23.29 -46.22 -11.31
C VAL A 871 22.74 -47.23 -12.30
N VAL A 872 21.70 -46.86 -13.03
CA VAL A 872 20.98 -47.77 -13.95
C VAL A 872 20.96 -47.25 -15.38
N VAL A 873 20.94 -48.18 -16.33
CA VAL A 873 20.78 -47.91 -17.76
C VAL A 873 19.44 -48.50 -18.23
N PRO A 874 18.57 -47.70 -18.89
CA PRO A 874 17.29 -48.19 -19.41
C PRO A 874 17.45 -48.98 -20.72
N HIS A 875 16.74 -50.10 -20.83
CA HIS A 875 16.69 -50.99 -21.99
C HIS A 875 15.25 -51.32 -22.36
N ALA A 876 15.00 -51.58 -23.65
CA ALA A 876 13.67 -51.98 -24.12
C ALA A 876 13.20 -53.30 -23.46
N PRO A 877 11.88 -53.49 -23.30
CA PRO A 877 11.33 -54.74 -22.79
C PRO A 877 11.85 -55.97 -23.53
N GLY A 878 12.15 -57.03 -22.78
CA GLY A 878 12.68 -58.30 -23.33
C GLY A 878 14.12 -58.26 -23.88
N ALA A 879 14.88 -57.19 -23.65
CA ALA A 879 16.29 -57.11 -24.06
C ALA A 879 17.15 -58.21 -23.39
N LYS A 880 18.07 -58.83 -24.15
CA LYS A 880 19.04 -59.79 -23.61
C LYS A 880 20.23 -59.03 -23.02
N LEU A 881 20.28 -58.93 -21.70
CA LEU A 881 21.31 -58.16 -20.99
C LEU A 881 22.43 -59.08 -20.49
N PRO A 882 23.71 -58.78 -20.79
CA PRO A 882 24.83 -59.54 -20.25
C PRO A 882 24.92 -59.32 -18.73
N SER A 883 25.10 -60.40 -17.97
CA SER A 883 25.24 -60.30 -16.51
C SER A 883 26.56 -59.61 -16.15
N ASN A 884 26.47 -58.59 -15.29
CA ASN A 884 27.60 -57.87 -14.70
C ASN A 884 27.67 -58.04 -13.18
N GLY A 885 26.93 -59.00 -12.61
CA GLY A 885 26.86 -59.25 -11.17
C GLY A 885 25.92 -58.33 -10.38
N LEU A 886 25.31 -57.33 -11.04
CA LEU A 886 24.35 -56.39 -10.44
C LEU A 886 22.90 -56.71 -10.87
N PRO A 887 21.88 -56.26 -10.12
CA PRO A 887 20.48 -56.54 -10.41
C PRO A 887 19.98 -55.86 -11.69
N VAL A 888 18.91 -56.43 -12.25
CA VAL A 888 18.09 -55.82 -13.31
C VAL A 888 16.68 -55.62 -12.76
N PHE A 889 16.14 -54.41 -12.87
CA PHE A 889 14.83 -54.05 -12.34
C PHE A 889 13.82 -53.86 -13.48
N PRO A 890 12.73 -54.65 -13.55
CA PRO A 890 11.63 -54.37 -14.47
C PRO A 890 10.82 -53.17 -13.99
N VAL A 891 10.50 -52.24 -14.89
CA VAL A 891 9.56 -51.15 -14.66
C VAL A 891 8.33 -51.42 -15.50
N HIS A 892 7.15 -51.43 -14.87
CA HIS A 892 5.88 -51.62 -15.55
C HIS A 892 5.21 -50.28 -15.85
N PHE A 893 4.16 -50.29 -16.66
CA PHE A 893 3.27 -49.14 -16.82
C PHE A 893 2.36 -49.04 -15.58
N GLU A 894 2.88 -48.45 -14.52
CA GLU A 894 2.17 -48.24 -13.27
C GLU A 894 2.64 -46.97 -12.58
N ASN A 895 1.74 -46.32 -11.84
CA ASN A 895 2.05 -45.09 -11.11
C ASN A 895 0.94 -44.77 -10.09
N ASP A 896 1.28 -44.42 -8.84
CA ASP A 896 0.35 -43.89 -7.84
C ASP A 896 0.31 -42.36 -7.84
N ASP A 897 1.44 -41.65 -7.73
CA ASP A 897 1.48 -40.18 -7.87
C ASP A 897 2.11 -39.75 -9.18
N ALA A 898 1.62 -38.73 -9.88
CA ALA A 898 2.31 -38.21 -11.07
C ALA A 898 3.82 -38.00 -10.80
N GLY A 899 4.71 -38.64 -11.59
CA GLY A 899 6.16 -38.60 -11.36
C GLY A 899 6.80 -37.20 -11.38
N GLU A 900 6.11 -36.22 -11.98
CA GLU A 900 6.47 -34.80 -11.96
C GLU A 900 6.07 -34.08 -10.67
N ARG A 901 5.26 -34.72 -9.81
CA ARG A 901 4.79 -34.21 -8.51
C ARG A 901 3.97 -32.91 -8.62
N ASP A 902 3.35 -32.68 -9.77
CA ASP A 902 2.52 -31.52 -10.10
C ASP A 902 1.02 -31.74 -9.79
N ARG A 903 0.62 -32.94 -9.35
CA ARG A 903 -0.80 -33.35 -9.22
C ARG A 903 -1.22 -33.91 -7.87
N GLY A 904 -0.38 -33.81 -6.84
CA GLY A 904 -0.72 -34.35 -5.51
C GLY A 904 -0.80 -35.88 -5.54
N ALA A 905 -1.85 -36.43 -4.94
CA ALA A 905 -2.16 -37.87 -4.85
C ALA A 905 -2.87 -38.44 -6.12
N ASP A 906 -2.99 -37.63 -7.17
CA ASP A 906 -3.54 -38.07 -8.44
C ASP A 906 -2.46 -38.74 -9.31
N SER A 907 -2.80 -39.89 -9.89
CA SER A 907 -1.94 -40.62 -10.81
C SER A 907 -1.93 -39.98 -12.21
N LYS A 908 -0.76 -40.02 -12.86
CA LYS A 908 -0.64 -39.73 -14.29
C LYS A 908 0.35 -40.72 -14.91
N LEU A 909 -0.09 -41.43 -15.93
CA LEU A 909 0.69 -42.45 -16.61
C LEU A 909 0.77 -42.18 -18.12
N HIS A 910 1.98 -42.14 -18.66
CA HIS A 910 2.25 -42.07 -20.09
C HIS A 910 2.36 -43.51 -20.63
N PHE A 911 1.42 -43.91 -21.47
CA PHE A 911 1.37 -45.24 -22.06
C PHE A 911 1.69 -45.17 -23.55
N THR A 912 2.69 -45.93 -24.00
CA THR A 912 2.94 -46.16 -25.43
C THR A 912 2.68 -47.63 -25.71
N ALA A 913 1.65 -47.93 -26.50
CA ALA A 913 1.22 -49.30 -26.71
C ALA A 913 2.30 -50.11 -27.43
N PRO A 914 2.84 -51.21 -26.84
CA PRO A 914 3.91 -51.99 -27.45
C PRO A 914 3.46 -52.76 -28.71
N ALA A 915 2.17 -53.12 -28.77
CA ALA A 915 1.54 -53.78 -29.92
C ALA A 915 0.09 -53.28 -30.08
N ALA A 916 -0.51 -53.51 -31.25
CA ALA A 916 -1.93 -53.24 -31.44
C ALA A 916 -2.77 -54.28 -30.67
N GLY A 917 -3.78 -53.82 -29.92
CA GLY A 917 -4.69 -54.71 -29.20
C GLY A 917 -5.45 -54.04 -28.07
N ILE A 918 -6.12 -54.89 -27.26
CA ILE A 918 -6.86 -54.48 -26.06
C ILE A 918 -5.94 -54.52 -24.84
N TYR A 919 -5.96 -53.42 -24.09
CA TYR A 919 -5.28 -53.25 -22.81
C TYR A 919 -6.29 -52.92 -21.72
N TYR A 920 -5.89 -53.04 -20.46
CA TYR A 920 -6.76 -52.78 -19.33
C TYR A 920 -6.09 -51.81 -18.37
N ALA A 921 -6.77 -50.73 -18.02
CA ALA A 921 -6.37 -49.82 -16.95
C ALA A 921 -7.02 -50.32 -15.65
N ARG A 922 -6.19 -50.74 -14.69
CA ARG A 922 -6.62 -51.02 -13.33
C ARG A 922 -6.37 -49.79 -12.47
N VAL A 923 -7.40 -49.31 -11.79
CA VAL A 923 -7.32 -48.20 -10.83
C VAL A 923 -7.59 -48.76 -9.43
N THR A 924 -6.71 -48.46 -8.49
CA THR A 924 -6.80 -48.89 -7.08
C THR A 924 -6.56 -47.71 -6.15
N GLU A 925 -6.91 -47.86 -4.87
CA GLU A 925 -6.48 -46.92 -3.82
C GLU A 925 -5.16 -47.42 -3.22
N ALA A 926 -4.10 -46.62 -3.30
CA ALA A 926 -2.72 -47.01 -2.98
C ALA A 926 -2.53 -47.47 -1.52
N ARG A 927 -3.38 -47.02 -0.60
CA ARG A 927 -3.38 -47.36 0.83
C ARG A 927 -4.56 -48.25 1.22
N ASN A 928 -5.34 -48.72 0.24
CA ASN A 928 -6.55 -49.51 0.43
C ASN A 928 -7.64 -48.78 1.27
N ALA A 929 -7.69 -47.45 1.19
CA ALA A 929 -8.76 -46.65 1.77
C ALA A 929 -10.05 -46.76 0.94
N HIS A 930 -11.21 -46.63 1.59
CA HIS A 930 -12.50 -46.83 0.95
C HIS A 930 -13.61 -45.99 1.61
N GLY A 931 -14.73 -45.85 0.90
CA GLY A 931 -15.94 -45.18 1.34
C GLY A 931 -16.50 -44.26 0.26
N GLU A 932 -17.73 -43.78 0.45
CA GLU A 932 -18.49 -43.02 -0.56
C GLU A 932 -17.77 -41.79 -1.14
N ARG A 933 -16.82 -41.21 -0.38
CA ARG A 933 -16.02 -40.06 -0.81
C ARG A 933 -14.78 -40.44 -1.64
N HIS A 934 -14.28 -41.66 -1.53
CA HIS A 934 -13.08 -42.13 -2.22
C HIS A 934 -13.42 -42.43 -3.68
N ALA A 935 -13.65 -41.37 -4.45
CA ALA A 935 -13.98 -41.42 -5.86
C ALA A 935 -12.89 -40.77 -6.70
N TYR A 936 -12.85 -41.10 -7.98
CA TYR A 936 -11.93 -40.47 -8.95
C TYR A 936 -12.61 -40.31 -10.30
N ALA A 937 -12.10 -39.40 -11.12
CA ALA A 937 -12.41 -39.36 -12.55
C ALA A 937 -11.16 -39.79 -13.35
N LEU A 938 -11.24 -40.93 -14.03
CA LEU A 938 -10.18 -41.42 -14.92
C LEU A 938 -10.39 -40.83 -16.31
N ASN A 939 -9.42 -40.04 -16.77
CA ASN A 939 -9.38 -39.45 -18.09
C ASN A 939 -8.41 -40.24 -18.99
N LEU A 940 -8.95 -40.86 -20.05
CA LEU A 940 -8.17 -41.56 -21.06
C LEU A 940 -8.13 -40.71 -22.33
N ARG A 941 -6.95 -40.22 -22.71
CA ARG A 941 -6.81 -39.32 -23.87
C ARG A 941 -5.50 -39.54 -24.62
N GLU A 942 -5.42 -39.01 -25.84
CA GLU A 942 -4.15 -38.95 -26.56
C GLU A 942 -3.18 -37.97 -25.89
N ALA A 943 -1.88 -38.30 -25.96
CA ALA A 943 -0.82 -37.39 -25.55
C ALA A 943 -0.78 -36.17 -26.48
N ARG A 944 -0.70 -34.96 -25.92
CA ARG A 944 -0.55 -33.71 -26.66
C ARG A 944 0.72 -33.00 -26.20
N PRO A 945 1.91 -33.47 -26.64
CA PRO A 945 3.18 -32.86 -26.23
C PRO A 945 3.19 -31.38 -26.59
N ASP A 946 3.45 -30.53 -25.61
CA ASP A 946 3.47 -29.09 -25.81
C ASP A 946 4.31 -28.38 -24.74
N PHE A 947 4.49 -27.06 -24.88
CA PHE A 947 5.14 -26.22 -23.88
C PHE A 947 4.52 -24.83 -23.75
N ALA A 948 4.68 -24.22 -22.58
CA ALA A 948 4.41 -22.80 -22.34
C ALA A 948 5.62 -22.15 -21.66
N VAL A 949 5.91 -20.88 -21.97
CA VAL A 949 7.04 -20.14 -21.38
C VAL A 949 6.54 -18.88 -20.70
N THR A 950 7.09 -18.60 -19.52
CA THR A 950 6.87 -17.34 -18.78
C THR A 950 8.20 -16.61 -18.55
N LEU A 951 8.12 -15.29 -18.35
CA LEU A 951 9.24 -14.40 -18.10
C LEU A 951 9.07 -13.74 -16.72
N ASN A 952 10.14 -13.74 -15.90
CA ASN A 952 10.15 -13.06 -14.61
C ASN A 952 11.53 -12.41 -14.30
N PRO A 953 11.59 -11.12 -13.90
CA PRO A 953 10.50 -10.14 -13.85
C PRO A 953 10.20 -9.52 -15.23
N ARG A 954 9.01 -8.92 -15.38
CA ARG A 954 8.61 -8.21 -16.61
C ARG A 954 8.93 -6.71 -16.59
N GLU A 955 9.12 -6.14 -15.39
CA GLU A 955 9.63 -4.79 -15.18
C GLU A 955 11.00 -4.86 -14.51
N MET A 956 11.98 -4.14 -15.05
CA MET A 956 13.35 -4.19 -14.57
C MET A 956 13.93 -2.79 -14.40
N THR A 957 14.71 -2.60 -13.33
CA THR A 957 15.59 -1.45 -13.16
C THR A 957 17.02 -1.96 -13.20
N ILE A 958 17.76 -1.58 -14.22
CA ILE A 958 19.11 -2.08 -14.53
C ILE A 958 20.10 -0.95 -14.24
N PRO A 959 21.03 -1.13 -13.29
CA PRO A 959 22.03 -0.10 -12.97
C PRO A 959 22.87 0.31 -14.18
N GLU A 960 23.07 1.61 -14.37
CA GLU A 960 23.91 2.11 -15.46
C GLU A 960 25.33 1.52 -15.40
N GLY A 961 25.82 0.99 -16.52
CA GLY A 961 27.12 0.36 -16.65
C GLY A 961 27.18 -1.10 -16.19
N SER A 962 26.07 -1.67 -15.73
CA SER A 962 25.99 -3.05 -15.26
C SER A 962 24.74 -3.76 -15.78
N GLY A 963 24.56 -5.02 -15.39
CA GLY A 963 23.42 -5.83 -15.79
C GLY A 963 22.63 -6.42 -14.63
N GLN A 964 21.44 -6.89 -14.98
CA GLN A 964 20.53 -7.58 -14.08
C GLN A 964 20.01 -8.84 -14.77
N SER A 965 19.89 -9.93 -14.00
CA SER A 965 19.37 -11.20 -14.52
C SER A 965 17.84 -11.22 -14.64
N PHE A 966 17.33 -11.95 -15.63
CA PHE A 966 15.93 -12.37 -15.74
C PHE A 966 15.85 -13.90 -15.89
N THR A 967 14.70 -14.49 -15.59
CA THR A 967 14.45 -15.93 -15.72
C THR A 967 13.34 -16.18 -16.74
N VAL A 968 13.56 -17.17 -17.61
CA VAL A 968 12.52 -17.77 -18.44
C VAL A 968 12.23 -19.16 -17.92
N SER A 969 10.96 -19.46 -17.66
CA SER A 969 10.52 -20.74 -17.09
C SER A 969 9.57 -21.45 -18.05
N ALA A 970 9.77 -22.73 -18.26
CA ALA A 970 8.97 -23.59 -19.12
C ALA A 970 8.05 -24.49 -18.30
N GLN A 971 6.79 -24.54 -18.70
CA GLN A 971 5.89 -25.65 -18.40
C GLN A 971 5.89 -26.61 -19.59
N ARG A 972 6.09 -27.90 -19.32
CA ARG A 972 6.17 -28.97 -20.32
C ARG A 972 4.94 -29.85 -20.16
N PHE A 973 4.31 -30.22 -21.26
CA PHE A 973 3.07 -31.01 -21.27
C PHE A 973 3.29 -32.36 -21.93
N ASP A 974 2.66 -33.39 -21.37
CA ASP A 974 2.57 -34.76 -21.92
C ASP A 974 3.89 -35.35 -22.46
N GLY A 975 4.95 -35.28 -21.64
CA GLY A 975 6.25 -35.89 -21.95
C GLY A 975 7.12 -35.07 -22.91
N PHE A 976 6.79 -33.80 -23.15
CA PHE A 976 7.62 -32.91 -23.97
C PHE A 976 8.95 -32.53 -23.29
N GLU A 977 10.03 -33.19 -23.69
CA GLU A 977 11.36 -33.00 -23.07
C GLU A 977 12.34 -32.16 -23.89
N GLU A 978 12.05 -31.76 -25.13
CA GLU A 978 13.03 -31.09 -26.00
C GLU A 978 13.47 -29.70 -25.52
N ALA A 979 14.61 -29.21 -25.99
CA ALA A 979 15.09 -27.88 -25.65
C ALA A 979 14.16 -26.78 -26.22
N ILE A 980 13.91 -25.73 -25.44
CA ILE A 980 13.09 -24.58 -25.84
C ILE A 980 14.01 -23.37 -26.02
N ARG A 981 14.07 -22.83 -27.24
CA ARG A 981 14.80 -21.60 -27.56
C ARG A 981 13.91 -20.39 -27.33
N VAL A 982 14.39 -19.41 -26.57
CA VAL A 982 13.69 -18.14 -26.33
C VAL A 982 14.50 -17.00 -26.93
N ASP A 983 13.96 -16.40 -27.99
CA ASP A 983 14.53 -15.23 -28.66
C ASP A 983 13.90 -13.94 -28.14
N VAL A 984 14.73 -12.92 -27.95
CA VAL A 984 14.32 -11.56 -27.61
C VAL A 984 14.57 -10.63 -28.79
N GLU A 985 13.54 -9.89 -29.20
CA GLU A 985 13.56 -8.97 -30.33
C GLU A 985 13.21 -7.54 -29.91
N ASN A 986 13.62 -6.55 -30.71
CA ASN A 986 13.34 -5.11 -30.52
C ASN A 986 13.94 -4.50 -29.25
N MET A 987 15.20 -4.84 -28.93
CA MET A 987 15.90 -4.22 -27.80
C MET A 987 16.13 -2.72 -28.02
N PRO A 988 15.84 -1.85 -27.03
CA PRO A 988 16.10 -0.42 -27.14
C PRO A 988 17.60 -0.11 -27.23
N ALA A 989 17.94 1.00 -27.89
CA ALA A 989 19.32 1.48 -27.96
C ALA A 989 19.92 1.71 -26.56
N GLY A 990 21.16 1.27 -26.36
CA GLY A 990 21.86 1.35 -25.08
C GLY A 990 21.70 0.11 -24.19
N PHE A 991 20.87 -0.87 -24.55
CA PHE A 991 20.75 -2.14 -23.82
C PHE A 991 21.36 -3.31 -24.59
N VAL A 992 22.02 -4.22 -23.87
CA VAL A 992 22.55 -5.49 -24.40
C VAL A 992 21.89 -6.63 -23.63
N ILE A 993 21.41 -7.66 -24.34
CA ILE A 993 20.73 -8.81 -23.73
C ILE A 993 21.40 -10.12 -24.16
N SER A 994 21.41 -11.11 -23.27
CA SER A 994 21.71 -12.50 -23.66
C SER A 994 20.53 -13.09 -24.42
N THR A 995 20.63 -13.18 -25.74
CA THR A 995 19.63 -13.83 -26.61
C THR A 995 20.33 -14.65 -27.71
N PRO A 996 19.85 -15.86 -28.04
CA PRO A 996 18.75 -16.58 -27.42
C PRO A 996 19.08 -17.08 -25.99
N VAL A 997 18.05 -17.27 -25.16
CA VAL A 997 18.13 -18.04 -23.91
C VAL A 997 17.52 -19.40 -24.18
N ILE A 998 18.23 -20.49 -23.91
CA ILE A 998 17.77 -21.85 -24.23
C ILE A 998 17.43 -22.58 -22.92
N ILE A 999 16.17 -22.93 -22.71
CA ILE A 999 15.78 -23.85 -21.64
C ILE A 999 16.12 -25.25 -22.15
N GLU A 1000 17.10 -25.91 -21.52
CA GLU A 1000 17.58 -27.20 -21.98
C GLU A 1000 16.53 -28.30 -21.89
N ALA A 1001 16.80 -29.38 -22.63
CA ALA A 1001 15.94 -30.54 -22.65
C ALA A 1001 15.72 -31.08 -21.22
N GLY A 1002 14.46 -31.23 -20.81
CA GLY A 1002 14.03 -31.64 -19.47
C GLY A 1002 14.25 -30.61 -18.35
N HIS A 1003 14.82 -29.43 -18.63
CA HIS A 1003 14.92 -28.34 -17.67
C HIS A 1003 13.64 -27.51 -17.65
N THR A 1004 13.35 -26.89 -16.50
CA THR A 1004 12.16 -26.06 -16.28
C THR A 1004 12.45 -24.58 -16.36
N GLU A 1005 13.72 -24.16 -16.33
CA GLU A 1005 14.10 -22.75 -16.42
C GLU A 1005 15.49 -22.54 -17.01
N ALA A 1006 15.73 -21.33 -17.50
CA ALA A 1006 17.03 -20.80 -17.84
C ALA A 1006 17.07 -19.30 -17.50
N ARG A 1007 18.28 -18.76 -17.32
CA ARG A 1007 18.47 -17.35 -16.95
C ARG A 1007 19.16 -16.60 -18.07
N GLY A 1008 18.75 -15.36 -18.26
CA GLY A 1008 19.43 -14.39 -19.10
C GLY A 1008 19.85 -13.16 -18.32
N THR A 1009 20.58 -12.26 -18.96
CA THR A 1009 21.00 -10.97 -18.42
C THR A 1009 20.70 -9.84 -19.39
N ILE A 1010 20.29 -8.68 -18.86
CA ILE A 1010 20.19 -7.42 -19.59
C ILE A 1010 21.15 -6.42 -18.95
N VAL A 1011 21.97 -5.77 -19.77
CA VAL A 1011 22.96 -4.76 -19.38
C VAL A 1011 22.52 -3.40 -19.91
N ALA A 1012 22.55 -2.38 -19.05
CA ALA A 1012 22.39 -0.99 -19.43
C ALA A 1012 23.78 -0.38 -19.67
N LEU A 1013 24.13 -0.07 -20.92
CA LEU A 1013 25.38 0.60 -21.24
C LEU A 1013 25.36 2.05 -20.73
N PRO A 1014 26.53 2.67 -20.46
CA PRO A 1014 26.60 4.09 -20.12
C PRO A 1014 25.82 4.96 -21.14
N GLY A 1015 24.94 5.83 -20.65
CA GLY A 1015 24.08 6.67 -21.49
C GLY A 1015 22.79 5.99 -22.02
N ALA A 1016 22.48 4.76 -21.62
CA ALA A 1016 21.18 4.14 -21.87
C ALA A 1016 20.04 5.00 -21.28
N LYS A 1017 18.86 4.95 -21.91
CA LYS A 1017 17.67 5.69 -21.45
C LYS A 1017 16.56 4.73 -21.06
N ASN A 1018 15.70 5.15 -20.14
CA ASN A 1018 14.49 4.41 -19.79
C ASN A 1018 13.66 4.10 -21.06
N SER A 1019 13.10 2.90 -21.14
CA SER A 1019 12.30 2.47 -22.28
C SER A 1019 11.03 1.75 -21.84
N THR A 1020 9.93 2.08 -22.51
CA THR A 1020 8.63 1.39 -22.46
C THR A 1020 8.29 0.76 -23.81
N SER A 1021 9.28 0.59 -24.69
CA SER A 1021 9.07 -0.02 -26.01
C SER A 1021 8.61 -1.47 -25.86
N ALA A 1022 7.79 -1.94 -26.81
CA ALA A 1022 7.33 -3.33 -26.84
C ALA A 1022 8.49 -4.27 -27.21
N ILE A 1023 9.16 -4.83 -26.19
CA ILE A 1023 10.19 -5.85 -26.35
C ILE A 1023 9.48 -7.20 -26.46
N LYS A 1024 9.66 -7.88 -27.58
CA LYS A 1024 8.95 -9.13 -27.88
C LYS A 1024 9.81 -10.33 -27.55
N LEU A 1025 9.17 -11.36 -26.99
CA LEU A 1025 9.79 -12.67 -26.75
C LEU A 1025 9.07 -13.73 -27.58
N HIS A 1026 9.84 -14.60 -28.20
CA HIS A 1026 9.34 -15.76 -28.91
C HIS A 1026 10.01 -17.02 -28.40
N ALA A 1027 9.22 -18.03 -28.06
CA ALA A 1027 9.73 -19.35 -27.70
C ALA A 1027 9.50 -20.33 -28.85
N SER A 1028 10.53 -21.05 -29.27
CA SER A 1028 10.45 -22.10 -30.28
C SER A 1028 11.02 -23.42 -29.80
N ALA A 1029 10.39 -24.51 -30.20
CA ALA A 1029 10.90 -25.87 -30.00
C ALA A 1029 10.34 -26.81 -31.05
N ARG A 1030 10.94 -28.00 -31.20
CA ARG A 1030 10.42 -29.05 -32.08
C ARG A 1030 9.50 -29.98 -31.32
N ILE A 1031 8.23 -30.02 -31.72
CA ILE A 1031 7.21 -30.92 -31.19
C ILE A 1031 6.90 -31.95 -32.27
N ASP A 1032 7.11 -33.23 -31.98
CA ASP A 1032 6.88 -34.34 -32.92
C ASP A 1032 7.54 -34.13 -34.31
N GLY A 1033 8.75 -33.54 -34.30
CA GLY A 1033 9.53 -33.26 -35.51
C GLY A 1033 9.17 -31.94 -36.23
N ALA A 1034 8.07 -31.27 -35.86
CA ALA A 1034 7.68 -29.97 -36.41
C ALA A 1034 8.13 -28.80 -35.53
N GLU A 1035 8.63 -27.73 -36.13
CA GLU A 1035 8.99 -26.51 -35.40
C GLU A 1035 7.73 -25.74 -35.01
N THR A 1036 7.56 -25.51 -33.70
CA THR A 1036 6.47 -24.72 -33.13
C THR A 1036 7.03 -23.43 -32.53
N ARG A 1037 6.46 -22.29 -32.90
CA ARG A 1037 6.85 -20.96 -32.38
C ARG A 1037 5.65 -20.31 -31.67
N LYS A 1038 5.87 -19.81 -30.46
CA LYS A 1038 4.86 -19.18 -29.60
C LYS A 1038 5.31 -17.80 -29.14
N GLU A 1039 4.37 -16.86 -29.06
CA GLU A 1039 4.61 -15.55 -28.46
C GLU A 1039 4.63 -15.66 -26.93
N VAL A 1040 5.58 -14.99 -26.30
CA VAL A 1040 5.72 -14.92 -24.84
C VAL A 1040 5.55 -13.48 -24.42
N ALA A 1041 4.79 -13.27 -23.35
CA ALA A 1041 4.57 -11.94 -22.80
C ALA A 1041 5.91 -11.32 -22.35
N GLY A 1042 6.38 -10.32 -23.10
CA GLY A 1042 7.71 -9.74 -22.90
C GLY A 1042 7.82 -8.70 -21.79
N PHE A 1043 8.95 -8.01 -21.78
CA PHE A 1043 9.24 -6.91 -20.84
C PHE A 1043 8.28 -5.74 -21.09
N THR A 1044 7.71 -5.20 -20.01
CA THR A 1044 6.82 -4.05 -20.07
C THR A 1044 7.55 -2.73 -19.85
N LYS A 1045 8.64 -2.74 -19.09
CA LYS A 1045 9.40 -1.54 -18.74
C LYS A 1045 10.86 -1.85 -18.38
N LEU A 1046 11.79 -1.12 -18.98
CA LEU A 1046 13.21 -1.11 -18.61
C LEU A 1046 13.60 0.28 -18.11
N ASN A 1047 14.02 0.38 -16.85
CA ASN A 1047 14.56 1.60 -16.26
C ASN A 1047 16.07 1.49 -16.11
N VAL A 1048 16.76 2.61 -16.24
CA VAL A 1048 18.17 2.76 -15.92
C VAL A 1048 18.26 3.25 -14.48
N GLY A 1049 18.86 2.42 -13.63
CA GLY A 1049 19.11 2.71 -12.22
C GLY A 1049 20.42 3.49 -12.01
N ALA A 1050 20.62 3.95 -10.77
CA ALA A 1050 21.90 4.55 -10.38
C ALA A 1050 23.05 3.54 -10.55
N LYS A 1051 24.27 4.04 -10.76
CA LYS A 1051 25.47 3.21 -10.84
C LYS A 1051 25.60 2.30 -9.62
N PRO A 1052 25.88 1.00 -9.81
CA PRO A 1052 25.91 0.05 -8.69
C PRO A 1052 27.21 0.18 -7.89
N LYS A 1053 27.19 -0.35 -6.67
CA LYS A 1053 28.39 -0.40 -5.83
C LYS A 1053 29.43 -1.42 -6.30
N LEU A 1054 29.02 -2.39 -7.13
CA LEU A 1054 29.90 -3.38 -7.73
C LEU A 1054 29.66 -3.41 -9.25
N LEU A 1055 30.73 -3.31 -10.03
CA LEU A 1055 30.70 -3.66 -11.45
C LEU A 1055 31.39 -5.00 -11.65
N VAL A 1056 30.70 -5.94 -12.30
CA VAL A 1056 31.15 -7.32 -12.47
C VAL A 1056 31.59 -7.53 -13.92
N THR A 1057 32.77 -8.14 -14.11
CA THR A 1057 33.26 -8.52 -15.43
C THR A 1057 33.76 -9.96 -15.40
N MET A 1058 33.43 -10.74 -16.43
CA MET A 1058 33.97 -12.08 -16.66
C MET A 1058 34.82 -12.06 -17.93
N LEU A 1059 36.06 -12.52 -17.84
CA LEU A 1059 37.05 -12.46 -18.92
C LEU A 1059 37.58 -13.85 -19.28
N PRO A 1060 37.81 -14.15 -20.56
CA PRO A 1060 38.54 -15.35 -20.99
C PRO A 1060 40.03 -15.23 -20.63
N ALA A 1061 40.73 -16.35 -20.46
CA ALA A 1061 42.16 -16.37 -20.12
C ALA A 1061 43.15 -16.06 -21.29
N GLN A 1062 42.68 -15.92 -22.53
CA GLN A 1062 43.52 -15.75 -23.73
C GLN A 1062 44.11 -14.33 -23.91
N PRO A 1063 45.17 -14.13 -24.74
CA PRO A 1063 45.98 -12.89 -24.78
C PRO A 1063 45.21 -11.61 -25.14
N GLU A 1064 44.06 -11.70 -25.80
CA GLU A 1064 43.19 -10.55 -26.08
C GLU A 1064 42.70 -9.86 -24.79
N ALA A 1065 42.67 -10.59 -23.66
CA ALA A 1065 42.29 -10.06 -22.35
C ALA A 1065 43.23 -8.95 -21.83
N LYS A 1066 44.50 -8.91 -22.28
CA LYS A 1066 45.45 -7.86 -21.86
C LYS A 1066 45.13 -6.50 -22.49
N ALA A 1067 44.45 -6.45 -23.64
CA ALA A 1067 44.06 -5.19 -24.28
C ALA A 1067 42.83 -4.54 -23.61
N VAL A 1068 41.96 -5.34 -22.99
CA VAL A 1068 40.74 -4.87 -22.30
C VAL A 1068 41.04 -4.39 -20.86
N ALA A 1069 42.15 -4.83 -20.26
CA ALA A 1069 42.55 -4.49 -18.89
C ALA A 1069 42.90 -2.99 -18.66
N ALA A 1070 42.98 -2.17 -19.71
CA ALA A 1070 43.43 -0.78 -19.67
C ALA A 1070 42.30 0.27 -19.79
N GLY A 1071 41.19 0.10 -19.05
CA GLY A 1071 40.16 1.14 -18.91
C GLY A 1071 39.39 1.52 -20.19
N ALA A 1072 39.56 0.78 -21.28
CA ALA A 1072 38.78 0.97 -22.49
C ALA A 1072 37.42 0.26 -22.34
N VAL A 1073 36.35 1.05 -22.27
CA VAL A 1073 34.99 0.55 -22.53
C VAL A 1073 35.04 -0.16 -23.88
N MET A 1074 34.88 -1.50 -23.89
CA MET A 1074 34.81 -2.25 -25.15
C MET A 1074 33.71 -1.63 -26.01
N SER A 1075 34.13 -0.99 -27.11
CA SER A 1075 33.29 -0.22 -28.03
C SER A 1075 32.48 -1.10 -28.99
N THR A 1076 32.62 -2.43 -28.88
CA THR A 1076 31.89 -3.40 -29.70
C THR A 1076 30.75 -4.05 -28.90
N ASN A 1077 29.63 -4.29 -29.57
CA ASN A 1077 28.47 -5.00 -29.01
C ASN A 1077 28.66 -6.52 -28.97
N GLU A 1078 29.79 -7.04 -29.49
CA GLU A 1078 30.06 -8.48 -29.55
C GLU A 1078 30.52 -9.04 -28.20
N PRO A 1079 30.02 -10.22 -27.79
CA PRO A 1079 30.43 -10.85 -26.54
C PRO A 1079 31.83 -11.44 -26.63
N LEU A 1080 32.60 -11.36 -25.54
CA LEU A 1080 33.87 -12.09 -25.41
C LEU A 1080 33.64 -13.61 -25.55
N THR A 1081 34.63 -14.36 -26.03
CA THR A 1081 34.49 -15.80 -26.28
C THR A 1081 35.41 -16.65 -25.39
N ILE A 1082 34.86 -17.70 -24.77
CA ILE A 1082 35.57 -18.79 -24.10
C ILE A 1082 35.37 -20.06 -24.94
N ILE A 1083 36.45 -20.73 -25.34
CA ILE A 1083 36.40 -21.98 -26.09
C ILE A 1083 36.85 -23.12 -25.16
N ILE A 1084 36.04 -24.16 -25.06
CA ILE A 1084 36.31 -25.34 -24.22
C ILE A 1084 36.03 -26.62 -25.02
N ALA A 1085 36.85 -27.65 -24.80
CA ALA A 1085 36.60 -28.97 -25.37
C ALA A 1085 35.81 -29.86 -24.39
N PRO A 1086 34.91 -30.74 -24.87
CA PRO A 1086 34.30 -31.77 -24.03
C PRO A 1086 35.39 -32.59 -23.31
N GLY A 1087 35.26 -32.75 -21.99
CA GLY A 1087 36.22 -33.42 -21.13
C GLY A 1087 37.45 -32.60 -20.72
N SER A 1088 37.48 -31.30 -21.03
CA SER A 1088 38.59 -30.39 -20.66
C SER A 1088 38.16 -29.32 -19.67
N THR A 1089 39.16 -28.70 -19.03
CA THR A 1089 39.03 -27.55 -18.13
C THR A 1089 39.76 -26.35 -18.72
N VAL A 1090 39.16 -25.16 -18.68
CA VAL A 1090 39.79 -23.89 -19.09
C VAL A 1090 39.63 -22.82 -18.00
N PRO A 1091 40.64 -21.97 -17.76
CA PRO A 1091 40.52 -20.87 -16.82
C PRO A 1091 39.75 -19.68 -17.41
N ALA A 1092 39.05 -18.95 -16.53
CA ALA A 1092 38.47 -17.64 -16.80
C ALA A 1092 38.66 -16.75 -15.55
N MET A 1093 38.56 -15.44 -15.72
CA MET A 1093 38.80 -14.47 -14.63
C MET A 1093 37.51 -13.71 -14.31
N LEU A 1094 37.11 -13.71 -13.05
CA LEU A 1094 36.12 -12.78 -12.51
C LEU A 1094 36.85 -11.53 -12.01
N LYS A 1095 36.39 -10.36 -12.42
CA LYS A 1095 36.89 -9.06 -11.95
C LYS A 1095 35.74 -8.22 -11.41
N VAL A 1096 36.02 -7.48 -10.34
CA VAL A 1096 35.08 -6.55 -9.71
C VAL A 1096 35.69 -5.17 -9.54
N GLU A 1097 34.89 -4.15 -9.84
CA GLU A 1097 35.19 -2.77 -9.46
C GLU A 1097 34.33 -2.39 -8.25
N ARG A 1098 34.98 -1.99 -7.15
CA ARG A 1098 34.34 -1.68 -5.88
C ARG A 1098 34.10 -0.18 -5.74
N ASN A 1099 32.85 0.24 -5.92
CA ASN A 1099 32.38 1.61 -5.72
C ASN A 1099 31.80 1.77 -4.30
N GLY A 1100 32.67 1.79 -3.30
CA GLY A 1100 32.28 1.91 -1.90
C GLY A 1100 31.67 0.64 -1.29
N TYR A 1101 31.93 -0.53 -1.88
CA TYR A 1101 31.59 -1.86 -1.33
C TYR A 1101 32.85 -2.67 -1.05
N ASP A 1102 33.18 -2.83 0.23
CA ASP A 1102 34.46 -3.39 0.68
C ASP A 1102 34.32 -4.69 1.47
N ASP A 1103 33.20 -5.41 1.28
CA ASP A 1103 32.93 -6.69 1.97
C ASP A 1103 33.21 -7.90 1.06
N LEU A 1104 33.11 -9.11 1.60
CA LEU A 1104 33.15 -10.36 0.84
C LEU A 1104 32.10 -10.35 -0.28
N ILE A 1105 32.49 -10.82 -1.47
CA ILE A 1105 31.58 -10.99 -2.60
C ILE A 1105 31.49 -12.46 -2.97
N THR A 1106 30.28 -12.92 -3.23
CA THR A 1106 29.98 -14.29 -3.64
C THR A 1106 29.41 -14.30 -5.05
N PHE A 1107 29.92 -15.19 -5.91
CA PHE A 1107 29.56 -15.27 -7.33
C PHE A 1107 29.01 -16.64 -7.72
N SER A 1108 28.12 -16.64 -8.71
CA SER A 1108 27.85 -17.80 -9.56
C SER A 1108 28.05 -17.43 -11.04
N VAL A 1109 28.16 -18.46 -11.88
CA VAL A 1109 28.10 -18.31 -13.33
C VAL A 1109 26.81 -18.96 -13.80
N ASP A 1110 25.92 -18.16 -14.35
CA ASP A 1110 24.60 -18.59 -14.76
C ASP A 1110 24.55 -18.85 -16.27
N ASN A 1111 23.59 -19.69 -16.68
CA ASN A 1111 23.31 -20.07 -18.07
C ASN A 1111 24.41 -20.88 -18.79
N LEU A 1112 25.29 -21.55 -18.04
CA LEU A 1112 26.18 -22.57 -18.59
C LEU A 1112 25.37 -23.76 -19.16
N PRO A 1113 25.86 -24.42 -20.22
CA PRO A 1113 25.27 -25.67 -20.69
C PRO A 1113 25.25 -26.74 -19.60
N HIS A 1114 24.25 -27.61 -19.59
CA HIS A 1114 24.24 -28.77 -18.71
C HIS A 1114 25.45 -29.65 -19.01
N GLY A 1115 26.17 -30.05 -17.96
CA GLY A 1115 27.47 -30.72 -18.10
C GLY A 1115 28.67 -29.77 -18.11
N VAL A 1116 28.46 -28.45 -18.13
CA VAL A 1116 29.52 -27.45 -17.93
C VAL A 1116 29.38 -26.84 -16.54
N ILE A 1117 30.43 -26.92 -15.73
CA ILE A 1117 30.44 -26.46 -14.34
C ILE A 1117 31.62 -25.52 -14.09
N VAL A 1118 31.55 -24.81 -12.96
CA VAL A 1118 32.70 -24.12 -12.37
C VAL A 1118 33.27 -25.03 -11.28
N ASP A 1119 34.48 -25.56 -11.45
CA ASP A 1119 35.02 -26.59 -10.56
C ASP A 1119 35.35 -26.07 -9.16
N ASN A 1120 35.88 -24.84 -9.08
CA ASN A 1120 36.29 -24.22 -7.82
C ASN A 1120 35.15 -23.42 -7.17
N ILE A 1121 33.89 -23.87 -7.32
CA ILE A 1121 32.71 -23.29 -6.68
C ILE A 1121 32.40 -24.03 -5.37
N GLY A 1122 32.33 -23.28 -4.26
CA GLY A 1122 31.90 -23.83 -2.97
C GLY A 1122 30.39 -23.71 -2.76
N LEU A 1123 29.91 -24.15 -1.59
CA LEU A 1123 28.51 -24.03 -1.16
C LEU A 1123 27.98 -22.57 -1.23
N ASN A 1124 28.87 -21.61 -0.97
CA ASN A 1124 28.56 -20.17 -0.99
C ASN A 1124 28.94 -19.49 -2.31
N GLY A 1125 29.16 -20.25 -3.38
CA GLY A 1125 29.63 -19.73 -4.67
C GLY A 1125 31.14 -19.53 -4.73
N VAL A 1126 31.59 -18.81 -5.76
CA VAL A 1126 32.98 -18.36 -5.90
C VAL A 1126 33.18 -17.12 -5.04
N LEU A 1127 34.16 -17.15 -4.14
CA LEU A 1127 34.39 -16.08 -3.17
C LEU A 1127 35.49 -15.13 -3.65
N ILE A 1128 35.22 -13.81 -3.56
CA ILE A 1128 36.23 -12.75 -3.67
C ILE A 1128 36.31 -12.04 -2.30
N PRO A 1129 37.36 -12.32 -1.50
CA PRO A 1129 37.55 -11.72 -0.18
C PRO A 1129 37.57 -10.20 -0.18
N LYS A 1130 37.39 -9.61 1.01
CA LYS A 1130 37.59 -8.18 1.25
C LYS A 1130 39.01 -7.76 0.81
N GLY A 1131 39.11 -6.64 0.08
CA GLY A 1131 40.38 -6.11 -0.43
C GLY A 1131 40.88 -6.78 -1.73
N GLU A 1132 40.28 -7.89 -2.16
CA GLU A 1132 40.57 -8.52 -3.46
C GLU A 1132 39.53 -8.09 -4.50
N ASN A 1133 39.97 -7.98 -5.76
CA ASN A 1133 39.14 -7.52 -6.89
C ASN A 1133 39.09 -8.51 -8.05
N GLU A 1134 39.85 -9.60 -7.99
CA GLU A 1134 39.95 -10.57 -9.08
C GLU A 1134 39.98 -11.99 -8.52
N ARG A 1135 39.36 -12.94 -9.23
CA ARG A 1135 39.36 -14.35 -8.86
C ARG A 1135 39.33 -15.23 -10.10
N GLU A 1136 40.28 -16.14 -10.19
CA GLU A 1136 40.30 -17.14 -11.25
C GLU A 1136 39.26 -18.23 -10.96
N ILE A 1137 38.52 -18.61 -12.02
CA ILE A 1137 37.57 -19.70 -12.03
C ILE A 1137 37.96 -20.73 -13.08
N PHE A 1138 37.67 -22.00 -12.80
CA PHE A 1138 37.94 -23.10 -13.73
C PHE A 1138 36.62 -23.62 -14.28
N ILE A 1139 36.43 -23.49 -15.58
CA ILE A 1139 35.23 -23.98 -16.27
C ILE A 1139 35.57 -25.34 -16.88
N THR A 1140 34.77 -26.35 -16.54
CA THR A 1140 34.97 -27.74 -16.99
C THR A 1140 33.75 -28.25 -17.72
N ALA A 1141 33.94 -28.83 -18.90
CA ALA A 1141 32.89 -29.49 -19.68
C ALA A 1141 33.00 -31.01 -19.54
N ALA A 1142 31.89 -31.69 -19.23
CA ALA A 1142 31.82 -33.14 -19.25
C ALA A 1142 32.04 -33.70 -20.66
N LYS A 1143 32.47 -34.97 -20.75
CA LYS A 1143 32.87 -35.60 -22.03
C LYS A 1143 31.71 -35.73 -23.03
N TRP A 1144 30.49 -35.86 -22.52
CA TRP A 1144 29.29 -36.05 -23.33
C TRP A 1144 28.66 -34.73 -23.82
N VAL A 1145 29.15 -33.57 -23.37
CA VAL A 1145 28.62 -32.27 -23.80
C VAL A 1145 28.82 -32.10 -25.31
N GLU A 1146 27.75 -31.76 -26.01
CA GLU A 1146 27.76 -31.57 -27.46
C GLU A 1146 28.35 -30.21 -27.86
N GLU A 1147 28.76 -30.09 -29.12
CA GLU A 1147 29.24 -28.81 -29.64
C GLU A 1147 28.10 -27.80 -29.72
N MET A 1148 28.28 -26.64 -29.11
CA MET A 1148 27.25 -25.60 -29.05
C MET A 1148 27.83 -24.23 -28.74
N ASP A 1149 27.00 -23.21 -28.97
CA ASP A 1149 27.25 -21.83 -28.59
C ASP A 1149 26.23 -21.41 -27.53
N ARG A 1150 26.73 -20.90 -26.40
CA ARG A 1150 25.90 -20.54 -25.25
C ARG A 1150 26.38 -19.24 -24.62
N LEU A 1151 25.49 -18.25 -24.49
CA LEU A 1151 25.79 -17.05 -23.71
C LEU A 1151 25.65 -17.35 -22.22
N CYS A 1152 26.71 -17.11 -21.45
CA CYS A 1152 26.73 -17.23 -19.99
C CYS A 1152 27.19 -15.90 -19.36
N PHE A 1153 26.98 -15.73 -18.07
CA PHE A 1153 27.38 -14.51 -17.36
C PHE A 1153 27.64 -14.78 -15.88
N ALA A 1154 28.50 -13.97 -15.28
CA ALA A 1154 28.71 -13.99 -13.83
C ALA A 1154 27.66 -13.13 -13.13
N ILE A 1155 27.25 -13.53 -11.93
CA ILE A 1155 26.30 -12.79 -11.09
C ILE A 1155 26.79 -12.78 -9.64
N GLU A 1156 26.78 -11.60 -9.01
CA GLU A 1156 27.06 -11.47 -7.58
C GLU A 1156 25.79 -11.68 -6.73
N SER A 1157 25.92 -12.03 -5.44
CA SER A 1157 24.75 -12.30 -4.57
C SER A 1157 24.58 -11.36 -3.35
N GLN A 1158 25.38 -10.31 -3.21
CA GLN A 1158 25.49 -9.47 -2.00
C GLN A 1158 25.16 -7.98 -2.21
N ALA A 1159 25.38 -7.40 -3.40
CA ALA A 1159 25.33 -5.96 -3.66
C ALA A 1159 24.34 -5.57 -4.79
N GLY A 1160 23.17 -6.21 -4.80
CA GLY A 1160 22.08 -5.91 -5.74
C GLY A 1160 21.92 -6.90 -6.89
N ARG A 1161 22.66 -8.01 -6.86
CA ARG A 1161 22.67 -9.08 -7.87
C ARG A 1161 23.06 -8.62 -9.27
N GLN A 1162 24.10 -7.78 -9.33
CA GLN A 1162 24.67 -7.29 -10.57
C GLN A 1162 25.28 -8.43 -11.40
N THR A 1163 25.15 -8.32 -12.70
CA THR A 1163 25.68 -9.30 -13.65
C THR A 1163 26.78 -8.72 -14.51
N SER A 1164 27.66 -9.60 -15.02
CA SER A 1164 28.57 -9.25 -16.10
C SER A 1164 27.83 -9.08 -17.42
N ARG A 1165 28.52 -8.49 -18.42
CA ARG A 1165 28.12 -8.66 -19.82
C ARG A 1165 28.08 -10.14 -20.19
N PRO A 1166 27.19 -10.56 -21.11
CA PRO A 1166 27.20 -11.92 -21.65
C PRO A 1166 28.56 -12.27 -22.26
N VAL A 1167 29.04 -13.48 -21.99
CA VAL A 1167 30.22 -14.08 -22.60
C VAL A 1167 29.77 -15.31 -23.38
N MET A 1168 30.25 -15.43 -24.61
CA MET A 1168 29.99 -16.58 -25.48
C MET A 1168 30.87 -17.76 -25.07
N LEU A 1169 30.26 -18.83 -24.58
CA LEU A 1169 30.91 -20.11 -24.39
C LEU A 1169 30.71 -20.97 -25.65
N LYS A 1170 31.81 -21.39 -26.27
CA LYS A 1170 31.82 -22.31 -27.42
C LYS A 1170 32.39 -23.65 -26.98
N VAL A 1171 31.55 -24.69 -26.98
CA VAL A 1171 32.02 -26.06 -26.78
C VAL A 1171 32.41 -26.64 -28.13
N ARG A 1172 33.65 -27.10 -28.31
CA ARG A 1172 34.19 -27.63 -29.58
C ARG A 1172 35.12 -28.81 -29.35
N ARG A 1173 34.97 -29.91 -30.07
CA ARG A 1173 35.91 -31.04 -30.01
C ARG A 1173 37.22 -30.62 -30.64
N GLY A 1174 38.32 -30.71 -29.90
CA GLY A 1174 39.65 -30.29 -30.38
C GLY A 1174 40.06 -31.10 -31.62
N GLY A 1175 40.12 -30.45 -32.80
CA GLY A 1175 40.38 -31.17 -34.05
C GLY A 1175 40.43 -30.36 -35.36
N ARG A 1176 40.83 -29.08 -35.35
CA ARG A 1176 41.55 -28.37 -36.44
C ARG A 1176 41.82 -26.95 -35.98
N SER A 1177 43.09 -26.57 -35.90
CA SER A 1177 43.51 -25.20 -35.65
C SER A 1177 43.02 -24.29 -36.79
N ASP A 1178 42.30 -23.21 -36.45
CA ASP A 1178 41.97 -22.07 -37.33
C ASP A 1178 43.22 -21.25 -37.74
N ARG A 1179 44.33 -21.92 -38.08
CA ARG A 1179 45.55 -21.30 -38.60
C ARG A 1179 45.67 -21.34 -40.13
N GLN A 1180 44.61 -21.75 -40.84
CA GLN A 1180 44.59 -21.77 -42.32
C GLN A 1180 43.24 -21.31 -42.90
N ILE A 1181 42.80 -20.09 -42.58
CA ILE A 1181 41.86 -19.35 -43.45
C ILE A 1181 42.33 -17.88 -43.52
N SER A 1182 43.54 -17.68 -44.03
CA SER A 1182 44.03 -16.37 -44.46
C SER A 1182 45.01 -16.54 -45.61
N GLN A 1183 44.60 -17.25 -46.66
CA GLN A 1183 45.17 -17.23 -48.01
C GLN A 1183 44.37 -18.23 -48.85
N ILE A 1184 43.42 -17.72 -49.63
CA ILE A 1184 43.06 -18.10 -51.01
C ILE A 1184 41.92 -17.14 -51.39
N THR A 1185 42.32 -15.96 -51.84
CA THR A 1185 41.58 -15.13 -52.80
C THR A 1185 42.58 -14.81 -53.90
N ALA A 1186 42.60 -15.64 -54.94
CA ALA A 1186 43.19 -15.40 -56.26
C ALA A 1186 42.84 -16.59 -57.16
N ASP A 1187 41.59 -16.59 -57.64
CA ASP A 1187 41.13 -16.88 -59.02
C ASP A 1187 39.64 -17.23 -59.02
#